data_AF-A0A965TZC0-F1
#
_entry.id   AF-A0A965TZC0-F1
#
_cell.length_a   1.000
_cell.length_b   1.000
_cell.length_c   1.000
_cell.angle_alpha   90.00
_cell.angle_beta   90.00
_cell.angle_gamma   90.00
#
_symmetry.space_group_name_H-M   'P 1'
#
loop_
_entity.id
_entity.type
_entity.pdbx_description
1 polymer ?
#
loop_
_entity_poly.entity_id
_entity_poly.type
_entity_poly.pdbx_seq_one_letter_code
_entity_poly.pdbx_strand_id
1 'polypeptide(L)'
;GKIGIIIETGDVREVFHYSLHLAFGCDALCPYIAFATVRELAEKGLLENLSPESAADNYVNAVKKGLLKTFSRMGISTLHSFFNTQIFEAVGLGDELIDNYFKGTISRIGGIGLDELTWDIIERYERAYPENGTKAKLRNPGGLYRYRNKSEPHYWSPEAISLIQSSTRQKSYSLFKQFTSLMDSSYRKNGEIRGFLDFKESSPIPIDEVEPIEQITKRFVSAAMSIGSIGKEVHETVAIAMNRLHAKSNSGEGGEDPVRIQPLENGDSMRSRIKQIASGRFGVTTEYIMSADELQIKMAQGAKPGEGGQLPGNKVTDYIASIRHTTVGVTLISPPPHHDIYSIEDLAQLIYDLRTVNPEAEVSVKLVSEAGVGTIASGVVKAKADRVIISGQNGGTGASPLTAILHTGLPWELGLAETQQALVINKLRSQIIVQTDGHLKTGKDLAIAALLGAEEFGFGTSLLISLGCIMMRKCHLNTCPFGVATQDPELRKLFRGKAEFVINFLQFVAQELREYMAYLGFRTVEEMVGRVDKLKYVPSIDKKKASGVKLDAILVSDHLCKENPLHFVARGERPGISRFDKEIEKKLLPFWQQQKPITFNLPINNRDRAIGAALSGKITKAFGPKGIKENSLFFNLTGAAGQSFGAFLAQGITLNLSGEANDYLGKGMSGGVIVLTPPKNSKIRPERNIICGNVVMYGATGGKTYINGMAGERFCVRNSGATAVVEGIGDHGCEYMTGGTVVVLGETGKNFAAGMSGGIAYVYDPSELFDSKCNLDMVELEGVWDVSDQQILKDLIHNHFTLTKSHVAQHILENWEVQYPQFVKVVPIEYRKVLERMQLNESRDDETMSVTEEVYHA
;
A
#
# COMPACT_ATOMS: atom_id res chain seq x y z
N GLY A 1 -11.98 -36.40 0.87
CA GLY A 1 -13.15 -37.12 0.34
C GLY A 1 -12.94 -38.63 0.48
N LYS A 2 -13.92 -39.45 0.07
CA LYS A 2 -13.74 -40.93 -0.05
C LYS A 2 -12.80 -41.33 -1.21
N ILE A 3 -12.50 -40.38 -2.11
CA ILE A 3 -11.58 -40.49 -3.25
C ILE A 3 -10.72 -39.22 -3.33
N GLY A 4 -9.54 -39.33 -3.93
CA GLY A 4 -8.70 -38.20 -4.33
C GLY A 4 -8.62 -38.10 -5.86
N ILE A 5 -8.59 -36.87 -6.37
CA ILE A 5 -8.56 -36.53 -7.79
C ILE A 5 -7.14 -36.07 -8.14
N ILE A 6 -6.50 -36.79 -9.06
CA ILE A 6 -5.18 -36.43 -9.59
C ILE A 6 -5.34 -36.10 -11.07
N ILE A 7 -4.85 -34.93 -11.49
CA ILE A 7 -4.94 -34.48 -12.88
C ILE A 7 -3.55 -34.54 -13.52
N GLU A 8 -3.45 -35.29 -14.62
CA GLU A 8 -2.32 -35.22 -15.56
C GLU A 8 -2.67 -34.27 -16.72
N THR A 9 -1.87 -33.22 -16.93
CA THR A 9 -2.23 -32.15 -17.88
C THR A 9 -1.03 -31.45 -18.49
N GLY A 10 -1.19 -31.02 -19.75
CA GLY A 10 -0.19 -30.25 -20.48
C GLY A 10 -0.31 -28.73 -20.35
N ASP A 11 -1.39 -28.22 -19.75
CA ASP A 11 -1.71 -26.79 -19.73
C ASP A 11 -1.30 -26.06 -18.44
N VAL A 12 -1.15 -26.80 -17.35
CA VAL A 12 -0.73 -26.26 -16.05
C VAL A 12 0.77 -25.96 -16.11
N ARG A 13 1.12 -24.70 -15.82
CA ARG A 13 2.51 -24.23 -15.89
C ARG A 13 2.81 -23.02 -15.00
N GLU A 14 1.81 -22.21 -14.67
CA GLU A 14 1.95 -21.01 -13.84
C GLU A 14 1.22 -21.20 -12.51
N VAL A 15 1.66 -20.48 -11.47
CA VAL A 15 1.10 -20.55 -10.10
C VAL A 15 -0.43 -20.45 -10.10
N PHE A 16 -1.00 -19.53 -10.89
CA PHE A 16 -2.45 -19.35 -10.97
C PHE A 16 -3.18 -20.62 -11.42
N HIS A 17 -2.61 -21.39 -12.36
CA HIS A 17 -3.22 -22.64 -12.83
C HIS A 17 -3.30 -23.66 -11.69
N TYR A 18 -2.22 -23.82 -10.91
CA TYR A 18 -2.22 -24.69 -9.73
C TYR A 18 -3.25 -24.21 -8.69
N SER A 19 -3.26 -22.91 -8.38
CA SER A 19 -4.21 -22.33 -7.43
C SER A 19 -5.66 -22.59 -7.84
N LEU A 20 -5.98 -22.43 -9.13
CA LEU A 20 -7.32 -22.71 -9.65
C LEU A 20 -7.69 -24.18 -9.42
N HIS A 21 -6.88 -25.12 -9.91
CA HIS A 21 -7.19 -26.54 -9.75
C HIS A 21 -7.34 -26.98 -8.29
N LEU A 22 -6.49 -26.50 -7.38
CA LEU A 22 -6.57 -26.80 -5.95
C LEU A 22 -7.85 -26.23 -5.32
N ALA A 23 -8.22 -24.98 -5.64
CA ALA A 23 -9.43 -24.35 -5.13
C ALA A 23 -10.72 -24.96 -5.67
N PHE A 24 -10.65 -25.69 -6.79
CA PHE A 24 -11.75 -26.40 -7.42
C PHE A 24 -11.69 -27.93 -7.22
N GLY A 25 -10.89 -28.40 -6.25
CA GLY A 25 -11.00 -29.77 -5.72
C GLY A 25 -10.03 -30.81 -6.30
N CYS A 26 -8.98 -30.40 -7.01
CA CYS A 26 -7.92 -31.30 -7.45
C CYS A 26 -6.90 -31.54 -6.32
N ASP A 27 -6.67 -32.79 -5.91
CA ASP A 27 -5.77 -33.15 -4.81
C ASP A 27 -4.29 -33.09 -5.22
N ALA A 28 -3.97 -33.46 -6.46
CA ALA A 28 -2.60 -33.39 -6.98
C ALA A 28 -2.55 -33.19 -8.50
N LEU A 29 -1.46 -32.59 -8.98
CA LEU A 29 -1.27 -32.27 -10.40
C LEU A 29 0.04 -32.86 -10.94
N CYS A 30 -0.03 -33.50 -12.10
CA CYS A 30 1.10 -33.92 -12.93
C CYS A 30 1.18 -33.02 -14.19
N PRO A 31 1.91 -31.89 -14.14
CA PRO A 31 2.08 -30.94 -15.24
C PRO A 31 3.18 -31.41 -16.22
N TYR A 32 2.98 -32.55 -16.88
CA TYR A 32 4.05 -33.27 -17.58
C TYR A 32 4.75 -32.43 -18.67
N ILE A 33 4.02 -31.56 -19.41
CA ILE A 33 4.62 -30.69 -20.43
C ILE A 33 5.50 -29.61 -19.79
N ALA A 34 5.14 -29.08 -18.62
CA ALA A 34 5.95 -28.07 -17.95
C ALA A 34 7.30 -28.67 -17.54
N PHE A 35 7.30 -29.87 -16.94
CA PHE A 35 8.52 -30.59 -16.59
C PHE A 35 9.34 -30.96 -17.83
N ALA A 36 8.72 -31.48 -18.89
CA ALA A 36 9.40 -31.77 -20.15
C ALA A 36 10.06 -30.52 -20.75
N THR A 37 9.38 -29.38 -20.69
CA THR A 37 9.90 -28.09 -21.18
C THR A 37 11.10 -27.62 -20.34
N VAL A 38 10.99 -27.67 -19.00
CA VAL A 38 12.09 -27.27 -18.11
C VAL A 38 13.33 -28.15 -18.34
N ARG A 39 13.12 -29.46 -18.47
CA ARG A 39 14.18 -30.42 -18.79
C ARG A 39 14.84 -30.12 -20.13
N GLU A 40 14.05 -29.95 -21.18
CA GLU A 40 14.57 -29.65 -22.53
C GLU A 40 15.38 -28.34 -22.54
N LEU A 41 14.93 -27.30 -21.82
CA LEU A 41 15.66 -26.04 -21.70
C LEU A 41 17.02 -26.23 -20.99
N ALA A 42 17.08 -27.05 -19.94
CA ALA A 42 18.31 -27.39 -19.25
C ALA A 42 19.27 -28.21 -20.14
N GLU A 43 18.77 -29.26 -20.81
CA GLU A 43 19.56 -30.11 -21.73
C GLU A 43 20.14 -29.32 -22.91
N LYS A 44 19.46 -28.26 -23.35
CA LYS A 44 19.94 -27.32 -24.38
C LYS A 44 20.88 -26.22 -23.85
N GLY A 45 21.17 -26.19 -22.56
CA GLY A 45 22.03 -25.18 -21.94
C GLY A 45 21.42 -23.78 -21.88
N LEU A 46 20.09 -23.64 -21.96
CA LEU A 46 19.39 -22.35 -21.95
C LEU A 46 19.11 -21.80 -20.53
N LEU A 47 19.45 -22.57 -19.48
CA LEU A 47 19.20 -22.25 -18.07
C LEU A 47 20.51 -22.15 -17.26
N GLU A 48 21.51 -21.43 -17.77
CA GLU A 48 22.70 -21.02 -17.00
C GLU A 48 23.39 -22.19 -16.23
N ASN A 49 23.75 -23.26 -16.95
CA ASN A 49 24.42 -24.46 -16.45
C ASN A 49 23.66 -25.30 -15.40
N LEU A 50 22.35 -25.11 -15.22
CA LEU A 50 21.55 -25.98 -14.36
C LEU A 50 21.37 -27.38 -14.95
N SER A 51 21.50 -28.42 -14.12
CA SER A 51 21.08 -29.77 -14.49
C SER A 51 19.55 -29.83 -14.64
N PRO A 52 19.01 -30.75 -15.46
CA PRO A 52 17.56 -30.95 -15.56
C PRO A 52 16.85 -31.17 -14.22
N GLU A 53 17.48 -31.90 -13.30
CA GLU A 53 16.94 -32.19 -11.97
C GLU A 53 16.87 -30.91 -11.12
N SER A 54 17.96 -30.14 -11.07
CA SER A 54 18.02 -28.86 -10.37
C SER A 54 17.01 -27.85 -10.93
N ALA A 55 16.82 -27.84 -12.25
CA ALA A 55 15.85 -26.98 -12.91
C ALA A 55 14.41 -27.36 -12.54
N ALA A 56 14.09 -28.65 -12.48
CA ALA A 56 12.78 -29.15 -12.05
C ALA A 56 12.50 -28.83 -10.58
N ASP A 57 13.48 -29.01 -9.69
CA ASP A 57 13.35 -28.66 -8.27
C ASP A 57 13.13 -27.16 -8.07
N ASN A 58 13.85 -26.31 -8.80
CA ASN A 58 13.65 -24.86 -8.81
C ASN A 58 12.23 -24.49 -9.27
N TYR A 59 11.71 -25.15 -10.31
CA TYR A 59 10.35 -24.96 -10.78
C TYR A 59 9.32 -25.32 -9.70
N VAL A 60 9.45 -26.48 -9.06
CA VAL A 60 8.56 -26.91 -7.97
C VAL A 60 8.62 -25.94 -6.79
N ASN A 61 9.81 -25.48 -6.41
CA ASN A 61 9.99 -24.52 -5.32
C ASN A 61 9.35 -23.16 -5.64
N ALA A 62 9.45 -22.70 -6.89
CA ALA A 62 8.77 -21.47 -7.33
C ALA A 62 7.25 -21.60 -7.25
N VAL A 63 6.69 -22.74 -7.69
CA VAL A 63 5.25 -23.04 -7.57
C VAL A 63 4.81 -23.06 -6.11
N LYS A 64 5.53 -23.78 -5.23
CA LYS A 64 5.22 -23.83 -3.78
C LYS A 64 5.19 -22.44 -3.16
N LYS A 65 6.21 -21.62 -3.39
CA LYS A 65 6.26 -20.23 -2.89
C LYS A 65 5.12 -19.39 -3.46
N GLY A 66 4.80 -19.54 -4.74
CA GLY A 66 3.68 -18.86 -5.38
C GLY A 66 2.31 -19.26 -4.82
N LEU A 67 2.12 -20.53 -4.48
CA LEU A 67 0.89 -21.04 -3.86
C LEU A 67 0.70 -20.45 -2.47
N LEU A 68 1.73 -20.52 -1.61
CA LEU A 68 1.70 -19.89 -0.28
C LEU A 68 1.33 -18.40 -0.36
N LYS A 69 1.90 -17.71 -1.36
CA LYS A 69 1.60 -16.31 -1.64
C LYS A 69 0.17 -16.08 -2.12
N THR A 70 -0.42 -17.02 -2.85
CA THR A 70 -1.83 -16.95 -3.24
C THR A 70 -2.73 -17.11 -2.01
N PHE A 71 -2.42 -18.07 -1.13
CA PHE A 71 -3.22 -18.33 0.07
C PHE A 71 -3.19 -17.14 1.03
N SER A 72 -2.01 -16.55 1.22
CA SER A 72 -1.83 -15.42 2.15
C SER A 72 -2.60 -14.16 1.76
N ARG A 73 -2.96 -13.98 0.47
CA ARG A 73 -3.76 -12.82 0.02
C ARG A 73 -5.13 -12.76 0.70
N MET A 74 -5.68 -13.93 1.06
CA MET A 74 -6.96 -14.07 1.76
C MET A 74 -6.78 -14.43 3.24
N GLY A 75 -5.55 -14.36 3.77
CA GLY A 75 -5.24 -14.76 5.15
C GLY A 75 -5.29 -16.27 5.40
N ILE A 76 -5.21 -17.11 4.37
CA ILE A 76 -5.24 -18.58 4.51
C ILE A 76 -3.83 -19.11 4.72
N SER A 77 -3.61 -19.87 5.81
CA SER A 77 -2.28 -20.38 6.19
C SER A 77 -1.98 -21.81 5.74
N THR A 78 -2.99 -22.60 5.35
CA THR A 78 -2.79 -24.01 4.98
C THR A 78 -3.40 -24.34 3.63
N LEU A 79 -2.76 -25.27 2.90
CA LEU A 79 -3.31 -25.82 1.66
C LEU A 79 -4.68 -26.47 1.89
N HIS A 80 -4.85 -27.15 3.02
CA HIS A 80 -6.10 -27.83 3.36
C HIS A 80 -7.28 -26.85 3.47
N SER A 81 -7.05 -25.68 4.07
CA SER A 81 -8.06 -24.62 4.17
C SER A 81 -8.32 -23.92 2.83
N PHE A 82 -7.37 -23.93 1.89
CA PHE A 82 -7.55 -23.36 0.56
C PHE A 82 -8.25 -24.33 -0.41
N PHE A 83 -8.08 -25.63 -0.19
CA PHE A 83 -8.65 -26.67 -1.03
C PHE A 83 -10.18 -26.58 -1.09
N ASN A 84 -10.73 -26.68 -2.31
CA ASN A 84 -12.18 -26.64 -2.58
C ASN A 84 -12.91 -25.38 -2.04
N THR A 85 -12.21 -24.27 -1.88
CA THR A 85 -12.80 -23.00 -1.40
C THR A 85 -13.54 -22.22 -2.48
N GLN A 86 -13.17 -22.41 -3.76
CA GLN A 86 -13.63 -21.59 -4.88
C GLN A 86 -13.50 -20.07 -4.64
N ILE A 87 -12.44 -19.61 -3.93
CA ILE A 87 -12.18 -18.18 -3.67
C ILE A 87 -11.68 -17.43 -4.91
N PHE A 88 -12.42 -17.57 -6.01
CA PHE A 88 -12.20 -16.94 -7.29
C PHE A 88 -13.51 -16.32 -7.76
N GLU A 89 -13.40 -15.29 -8.58
CA GLU A 89 -14.55 -14.72 -9.29
C GLU A 89 -14.37 -14.94 -10.80
N ALA A 90 -15.41 -15.47 -11.44
CA ALA A 90 -15.44 -15.71 -12.86
C ALA A 90 -15.97 -14.47 -13.59
N VAL A 91 -15.18 -13.95 -14.55
CA VAL A 91 -15.59 -12.84 -15.43
C VAL A 91 -15.63 -13.37 -16.86
N GLY A 92 -16.81 -13.37 -17.47
CA GLY A 92 -16.97 -13.85 -18.85
C GLY A 92 -17.31 -15.33 -18.99
N LEU A 93 -17.76 -16.02 -17.93
CA LEU A 93 -18.26 -17.40 -18.00
C LEU A 93 -19.79 -17.42 -17.83
N GLY A 94 -20.50 -18.17 -18.67
CA GLY A 94 -21.95 -18.23 -18.66
C GLY A 94 -22.53 -18.97 -17.45
N ASP A 95 -23.75 -18.60 -17.07
CA ASP A 95 -24.47 -19.13 -15.90
C ASP A 95 -24.57 -20.66 -15.92
N GLU A 96 -24.88 -21.25 -17.09
CA GLU A 96 -24.99 -22.71 -17.25
C GLU A 96 -23.66 -23.44 -16.96
N LEU A 97 -22.53 -22.85 -17.36
CA LEU A 97 -21.21 -23.42 -17.08
C LEU A 97 -20.92 -23.39 -15.57
N ILE A 98 -21.26 -22.27 -14.92
CA ILE A 98 -21.08 -22.11 -13.48
C ILE A 98 -21.98 -23.10 -12.73
N ASP A 99 -23.26 -23.18 -13.06
CA ASP A 99 -24.22 -24.04 -12.35
C ASP A 99 -23.90 -25.53 -12.48
N ASN A 100 -23.41 -25.96 -13.63
CA ASN A 100 -23.10 -27.37 -13.90
C ASN A 100 -21.70 -27.79 -13.42
N TYR A 101 -20.69 -26.93 -13.52
CA TYR A 101 -19.28 -27.32 -13.32
C TYR A 101 -18.58 -26.59 -12.17
N PHE A 102 -19.04 -25.40 -11.78
CA PHE A 102 -18.36 -24.52 -10.80
C PHE A 102 -19.35 -23.91 -9.80
N LYS A 103 -20.36 -24.70 -9.41
CA LYS A 103 -21.49 -24.21 -8.63
C LYS A 103 -21.04 -23.51 -7.34
N GLY A 104 -21.49 -22.28 -7.16
CA GLY A 104 -21.13 -21.41 -6.03
C GLY A 104 -20.10 -20.33 -6.38
N THR A 105 -19.40 -20.45 -7.51
CA THR A 105 -18.51 -19.40 -8.01
C THR A 105 -19.31 -18.20 -8.50
N ILE A 106 -18.91 -16.99 -8.09
CA ILE A 106 -19.55 -15.75 -8.51
C ILE A 106 -19.24 -15.50 -9.99
N SER A 107 -20.27 -15.23 -10.81
CA SER A 107 -20.10 -14.71 -12.17
C SER A 107 -21.17 -13.68 -12.51
N ARG A 108 -20.83 -12.40 -12.37
CA ARG A 108 -21.83 -11.30 -12.41
C ARG A 108 -22.29 -10.88 -13.79
N ILE A 109 -21.49 -11.17 -14.82
CA ILE A 109 -21.72 -10.66 -16.18
C ILE A 109 -21.99 -11.77 -17.20
N GLY A 110 -22.10 -13.02 -16.77
CA GLY A 110 -22.21 -14.17 -17.69
C GLY A 110 -21.05 -14.21 -18.70
N GLY A 111 -21.27 -14.90 -19.82
CA GLY A 111 -20.32 -14.96 -20.93
C GLY A 111 -20.36 -16.28 -21.68
N ILE A 112 -19.20 -16.87 -21.93
CA ILE A 112 -19.04 -18.01 -22.82
C ILE A 112 -19.58 -19.32 -22.23
N GLY A 113 -20.07 -20.21 -23.10
CA GLY A 113 -20.47 -21.57 -22.77
C GLY A 113 -19.50 -22.63 -23.30
N LEU A 114 -19.94 -23.90 -23.32
CA LEU A 114 -19.14 -25.02 -23.81
C LEU A 114 -18.82 -24.91 -25.31
N ASP A 115 -19.70 -24.33 -26.11
CA ASP A 115 -19.51 -24.20 -27.57
C ASP A 115 -18.35 -23.25 -27.89
N GLU A 116 -18.28 -22.09 -27.23
CA GLU A 116 -17.17 -21.15 -27.39
C GLU A 116 -15.85 -21.73 -26.85
N LEU A 117 -15.89 -22.45 -25.73
CA LEU A 117 -14.71 -23.14 -25.19
C LEU A 117 -14.20 -24.23 -26.15
N THR A 118 -15.12 -25.00 -26.72
CA THR A 118 -14.80 -26.03 -27.72
C THR A 118 -14.17 -25.41 -28.95
N TRP A 119 -14.71 -24.28 -29.42
CA TRP A 119 -14.13 -23.54 -30.53
C TRP A 119 -12.69 -23.08 -30.25
N ASP A 120 -12.40 -22.57 -29.05
CA ASP A 120 -11.04 -22.15 -28.65
C ASP A 120 -10.04 -23.30 -28.63
N ILE A 121 -10.48 -24.45 -28.14
CA ILE A 121 -9.65 -25.66 -28.09
C ILE A 121 -9.37 -26.15 -29.52
N ILE A 122 -10.37 -26.15 -30.40
CA ILE A 122 -10.21 -26.52 -31.82
C ILE A 122 -9.26 -25.55 -32.53
N GLU A 123 -9.42 -24.24 -32.36
CA GLU A 123 -8.55 -23.24 -33.00
C GLU A 123 -7.08 -23.42 -32.57
N ARG A 124 -6.86 -23.70 -31.28
CA ARG A 124 -5.52 -24.01 -30.75
C ARG A 124 -4.97 -25.32 -31.32
N TYR A 125 -5.82 -26.33 -31.49
CA TYR A 125 -5.46 -27.62 -32.07
C TYR A 125 -5.08 -27.49 -33.55
N GLU A 126 -5.92 -26.86 -34.38
CA GLU A 126 -5.66 -26.66 -35.82
C GLU A 126 -4.39 -25.85 -36.06
N ARG A 127 -4.08 -24.89 -35.19
CA ARG A 127 -2.83 -24.13 -35.26
C ARG A 127 -1.60 -24.98 -34.93
N ALA A 128 -1.74 -25.95 -34.03
CA ALA A 128 -0.67 -26.88 -33.67
C ALA A 128 -0.51 -28.02 -34.70
N TYR A 129 -1.61 -28.41 -35.35
CA TYR A 129 -1.72 -29.50 -36.32
C TYR A 129 -2.41 -29.03 -37.62
N PRO A 130 -1.75 -28.18 -38.42
CA PRO A 130 -2.36 -27.65 -39.64
C PRO A 130 -2.53 -28.74 -40.70
N GLU A 131 -3.67 -28.73 -41.40
CA GLU A 131 -4.04 -29.74 -42.42
C GLU A 131 -3.00 -29.87 -43.54
N ASN A 132 -2.28 -28.79 -43.85
CA ASN A 132 -1.23 -28.77 -44.88
C ASN A 132 0.08 -29.46 -44.45
N GLY A 133 0.14 -30.07 -43.27
CA GLY A 133 1.30 -30.81 -42.75
C GLY A 133 2.52 -29.95 -42.39
N THR A 134 2.46 -28.62 -42.56
CA THR A 134 3.58 -27.73 -42.31
C THR A 134 3.64 -27.38 -40.83
N LYS A 135 4.43 -28.13 -40.05
CA LYS A 135 4.65 -27.82 -38.62
C LYS A 135 5.15 -26.38 -38.46
N ALA A 136 4.47 -25.59 -37.62
CA ALA A 136 4.91 -24.24 -37.30
C ALA A 136 6.33 -24.27 -36.70
N LYS A 137 7.32 -23.64 -37.37
CA LYS A 137 8.74 -23.69 -36.98
C LYS A 137 9.06 -23.01 -35.65
N LEU A 138 8.22 -22.09 -35.16
CA LEU A 138 8.34 -21.46 -33.85
C LEU A 138 6.95 -21.14 -33.29
N ARG A 139 6.76 -21.35 -31.98
CA ARG A 139 5.62 -20.82 -31.24
C ARG A 139 5.64 -19.29 -31.36
N ASN A 140 4.50 -18.65 -31.62
CA ASN A 140 4.40 -17.18 -31.59
C ASN A 140 4.87 -16.72 -30.20
N PRO A 141 5.85 -15.79 -30.09
CA PRO A 141 6.40 -15.37 -28.80
C PRO A 141 5.37 -14.71 -27.86
N GLY A 142 4.18 -14.34 -28.36
CA GLY A 142 3.10 -13.78 -27.57
C GLY A 142 3.39 -12.37 -27.05
N GLY A 143 2.33 -11.71 -26.60
CA GLY A 143 2.29 -10.30 -26.23
C GLY A 143 1.50 -10.05 -24.96
N LEU A 144 1.06 -11.10 -24.24
CA LEU A 144 0.26 -10.97 -23.02
C LEU A 144 0.91 -10.04 -21.97
N TYR A 145 2.20 -10.26 -21.68
CA TYR A 145 2.92 -9.52 -20.64
C TYR A 145 3.47 -8.16 -21.10
N ARG A 146 3.80 -8.04 -22.39
CA ARG A 146 4.41 -6.85 -23.00
C ARG A 146 3.95 -6.74 -24.44
N TYR A 147 3.67 -5.52 -24.88
CA TYR A 147 3.30 -5.25 -26.26
C TYR A 147 4.32 -5.85 -27.22
N ARG A 148 3.82 -6.59 -28.21
CA ARG A 148 4.55 -7.00 -29.41
C ARG A 148 3.69 -6.70 -30.63
N ASN A 149 4.35 -6.34 -31.72
CA ASN A 149 3.66 -6.11 -32.98
C ASN A 149 2.94 -7.39 -33.43
N LYS A 150 1.69 -7.28 -33.88
CA LYS A 150 0.84 -8.41 -34.33
C LYS A 150 0.62 -9.52 -33.28
N SER A 151 0.53 -9.16 -32.01
CA SER A 151 0.21 -10.07 -30.89
C SER A 151 -1.05 -9.59 -30.14
N GLU A 152 -1.23 -10.02 -28.89
CA GLU A 152 -2.32 -9.62 -28.01
C GLU A 152 -2.40 -8.09 -27.90
N PRO A 153 -3.62 -7.53 -27.95
CA PRO A 153 -3.83 -6.09 -27.93
C PRO A 153 -3.49 -5.49 -26.56
N HIS A 154 -2.92 -4.28 -26.57
CA HIS A 154 -2.71 -3.45 -25.38
C HIS A 154 -3.36 -2.10 -25.59
N TYR A 155 -4.05 -1.56 -24.58
CA TYR A 155 -4.62 -0.21 -24.65
C TYR A 155 -3.54 0.86 -24.77
N TRP A 156 -2.39 0.66 -24.15
CA TRP A 156 -1.22 1.52 -24.34
C TRP A 156 -0.37 1.02 -25.51
N SER A 157 -0.89 1.16 -26.72
CA SER A 157 -0.16 0.91 -27.96
C SER A 157 0.82 2.06 -28.27
N PRO A 158 1.83 1.85 -29.14
CA PRO A 158 2.73 2.92 -29.59
C PRO A 158 1.98 4.12 -30.19
N GLU A 159 0.90 3.85 -30.93
CA GLU A 159 0.04 4.88 -31.51
C GLU A 159 -0.69 5.69 -30.44
N ALA A 160 -1.31 5.02 -29.46
CA ALA A 160 -1.99 5.68 -28.35
C ALA A 160 -1.04 6.55 -27.53
N ILE A 161 0.18 6.06 -27.26
CA ILE A 161 1.25 6.78 -26.55
C ILE A 161 1.70 8.01 -27.36
N SER A 162 1.87 7.87 -28.67
CA SER A 162 2.30 8.97 -29.55
C SER A 162 1.25 10.08 -29.60
N LEU A 163 -0.03 9.73 -29.77
CA LEU A 163 -1.12 10.71 -29.85
C LEU A 163 -1.27 11.51 -28.55
N ILE A 164 -1.30 10.83 -27.39
CA ILE A 164 -1.45 11.54 -26.12
C ILE A 164 -0.25 12.45 -25.84
N GLN A 165 0.99 11.98 -26.04
CA GLN A 165 2.18 12.83 -25.84
C GLN A 165 2.24 14.01 -26.81
N SER A 166 1.82 13.82 -28.06
CA SER A 166 1.80 14.90 -29.05
C SER A 166 0.72 15.93 -28.72
N SER A 167 -0.47 15.47 -28.33
CA SER A 167 -1.59 16.34 -27.94
C SER A 167 -1.22 17.24 -26.75
N THR A 168 -0.55 16.71 -25.73
CA THR A 168 -0.19 17.47 -24.52
C THR A 168 0.98 18.41 -24.74
N ARG A 169 1.96 18.04 -25.56
CA ARG A 169 3.10 18.91 -25.90
C ARG A 169 2.72 20.07 -26.81
N GLN A 170 1.85 19.82 -27.78
CA GLN A 170 1.39 20.82 -28.75
C GLN A 170 0.14 21.59 -28.28
N LYS A 171 -0.42 21.22 -27.12
CA LYS A 171 -1.70 21.73 -26.61
C LYS A 171 -2.82 21.60 -27.66
N SER A 172 -2.91 20.45 -28.31
CA SER A 172 -3.87 20.18 -29.39
C SER A 172 -4.99 19.25 -28.93
N TYR A 173 -6.17 19.82 -28.71
CA TYR A 173 -7.37 19.05 -28.35
C TYR A 173 -7.84 18.14 -29.49
N SER A 174 -7.61 18.51 -30.75
CA SER A 174 -7.98 17.65 -31.90
C SER A 174 -7.16 16.35 -31.94
N LEU A 175 -5.86 16.40 -31.65
CA LEU A 175 -5.04 15.19 -31.49
C LEU A 175 -5.51 14.36 -30.29
N PHE A 176 -5.96 15.01 -29.21
CA PHE A 176 -6.54 14.30 -28.08
C PHE A 176 -7.84 13.57 -28.46
N LYS A 177 -8.71 14.17 -29.29
CA LYS A 177 -9.92 13.48 -29.80
C LYS A 177 -9.58 12.28 -30.70
N GLN A 178 -8.48 12.33 -31.45
CA GLN A 178 -7.99 11.15 -32.18
C GLN A 178 -7.58 10.03 -31.21
N PHE A 179 -6.87 10.37 -30.12
CA PHE A 179 -6.54 9.43 -29.06
C PHE A 179 -7.79 8.83 -28.39
N THR A 180 -8.80 9.64 -28.06
CA THR A 180 -10.00 9.15 -27.37
C THR A 180 -10.86 8.25 -28.27
N SER A 181 -10.92 8.56 -29.58
CA SER A 181 -11.55 7.70 -30.60
C SER A 181 -10.82 6.35 -30.78
N LEU A 182 -9.49 6.36 -30.81
CA LEU A 182 -8.68 5.12 -30.80
C LEU A 182 -8.96 4.28 -29.55
N MET A 183 -9.17 4.93 -28.39
CA MET A 183 -9.48 4.23 -27.16
C MET A 183 -10.87 3.64 -27.12
N ASP A 184 -11.91 4.38 -27.52
CA ASP A 184 -13.28 3.84 -27.59
C ASP A 184 -13.37 2.63 -28.53
N SER A 185 -12.78 2.74 -29.72
CA SER A 185 -12.74 1.63 -30.69
C SER A 185 -11.97 0.42 -30.15
N SER A 186 -10.84 0.64 -29.45
CA SER A 186 -10.06 -0.43 -28.84
C SER A 186 -10.80 -1.13 -27.69
N TYR A 187 -11.50 -0.39 -26.83
CA TYR A 187 -12.31 -0.96 -25.75
C TYR A 187 -13.43 -1.84 -26.30
N ARG A 188 -14.19 -1.32 -27.28
CA ARG A 188 -15.26 -2.07 -27.97
C ARG A 188 -14.71 -3.35 -28.62
N LYS A 189 -13.61 -3.22 -29.38
CA LYS A 189 -12.99 -4.34 -30.11
C LYS A 189 -12.44 -5.40 -29.17
N ASN A 190 -11.82 -5.01 -28.05
CA ASN A 190 -11.13 -5.93 -27.15
C ASN A 190 -12.00 -6.48 -26.03
N GLY A 191 -13.21 -5.96 -25.85
CA GLY A 191 -14.19 -6.49 -24.91
C GLY A 191 -13.98 -6.02 -23.46
N GLU A 192 -13.51 -4.78 -23.28
CA GLU A 192 -13.56 -4.14 -21.96
C GLU A 192 -15.01 -3.85 -21.58
N ILE A 193 -15.37 -3.95 -20.29
CA ILE A 193 -16.76 -3.75 -19.84
C ILE A 193 -17.32 -2.39 -20.28
N ARG A 194 -16.59 -1.29 -20.05
CA ARG A 194 -16.96 0.05 -20.55
C ARG A 194 -17.07 0.16 -22.08
N GLY A 195 -16.44 -0.74 -22.83
CA GLY A 195 -16.59 -0.82 -24.28
C GLY A 195 -17.99 -1.30 -24.70
N PHE A 196 -18.69 -2.03 -23.84
CA PHE A 196 -20.07 -2.45 -24.06
C PHE A 196 -21.09 -1.46 -23.48
N LEU A 197 -20.64 -0.32 -22.96
CA LEU A 197 -21.50 0.72 -22.42
C LEU A 197 -21.56 1.90 -23.40
N ASP A 198 -22.78 2.37 -23.63
CA ASP A 198 -23.05 3.57 -24.40
C ASP A 198 -24.12 4.42 -23.72
N PHE A 199 -24.33 5.61 -24.25
CA PHE A 199 -25.28 6.57 -23.69
C PHE A 199 -26.66 6.41 -24.32
N LYS A 200 -27.70 6.55 -23.50
CA LYS A 200 -29.07 6.68 -24.00
C LYS A 200 -29.29 8.07 -24.58
N GLU A 201 -30.21 8.15 -25.53
CA GLU A 201 -30.69 9.43 -26.02
C GLU A 201 -31.21 10.27 -24.85
N SER A 202 -30.82 11.54 -24.85
CA SER A 202 -31.07 12.48 -23.76
C SER A 202 -31.41 13.84 -24.34
N SER A 203 -31.85 14.77 -23.49
CA SER A 203 -32.12 16.15 -23.87
C SER A 203 -30.84 16.97 -23.67
N PRO A 204 -30.09 17.30 -24.75
CA PRO A 204 -28.83 18.00 -24.59
C PRO A 204 -29.04 19.44 -24.14
N ILE A 205 -28.03 20.00 -23.47
CA ILE A 205 -27.98 21.42 -23.09
C ILE A 205 -26.78 22.11 -23.75
N PRO A 206 -26.80 23.45 -23.91
CA PRO A 206 -25.62 24.20 -24.33
C PRO A 206 -24.44 23.92 -23.39
N ILE A 207 -23.23 23.73 -23.95
CA ILE A 207 -22.03 23.46 -23.16
C ILE A 207 -21.68 24.59 -22.19
N ASP A 208 -22.11 25.82 -22.50
CA ASP A 208 -21.91 26.99 -21.64
C ASP A 208 -22.74 26.94 -20.34
N GLU A 209 -23.79 26.10 -20.29
CA GLU A 209 -24.54 25.83 -19.05
C GLU A 209 -23.85 24.77 -18.16
N VAL A 210 -22.89 24.01 -18.72
CA VAL A 210 -22.12 23.01 -17.97
C VAL A 210 -21.03 23.71 -17.18
N GLU A 211 -20.86 23.30 -15.92
CA GLU A 211 -19.84 23.81 -15.01
C GLU A 211 -18.46 23.89 -15.70
N PRO A 212 -17.67 24.93 -15.38
CA PRO A 212 -16.43 25.18 -16.10
C PRO A 212 -15.36 24.14 -15.75
N ILE A 213 -14.34 24.03 -16.61
CA ILE A 213 -13.25 23.05 -16.48
C ILE A 213 -12.63 23.08 -15.09
N GLU A 214 -12.46 24.27 -14.52
CA GLU A 214 -11.82 24.51 -13.22
C GLU A 214 -12.57 23.88 -12.06
N GLN A 215 -13.89 23.65 -12.17
CA GLN A 215 -14.65 22.94 -11.15
C GLN A 215 -14.51 21.43 -11.30
N ILE A 216 -14.47 20.93 -12.54
CA ILE A 216 -14.25 19.52 -12.83
C ILE A 216 -12.85 19.06 -12.41
N THR A 217 -11.80 19.86 -12.69
CA THR A 217 -10.42 19.47 -12.36
C THR A 217 -10.16 19.33 -10.87
N LYS A 218 -10.95 19.97 -10.00
CA LYS A 218 -10.86 19.78 -8.53
C LYS A 218 -11.20 18.35 -8.09
N ARG A 219 -11.95 17.62 -8.91
CA ARG A 219 -12.31 16.20 -8.72
C ARG A 219 -11.20 15.25 -9.16
N PHE A 220 -10.12 15.77 -9.76
CA PHE A 220 -9.04 14.94 -10.26
C PHE A 220 -7.99 14.70 -9.19
N VAL A 221 -7.52 13.46 -9.15
CA VAL A 221 -6.55 12.99 -8.18
C VAL A 221 -5.42 12.29 -8.93
N SER A 222 -4.16 12.57 -8.59
CA SER A 222 -3.07 11.72 -9.08
C SER A 222 -3.09 10.43 -8.29
N ALA A 223 -3.07 9.28 -8.97
CA ALA A 223 -2.95 8.00 -8.28
C ALA A 223 -1.68 7.98 -7.43
N ALA A 224 -1.75 7.26 -6.31
CA ALA A 224 -0.65 7.10 -5.38
C ALA A 224 0.56 6.39 -6.04
N MET A 225 1.63 7.13 -6.30
CA MET A 225 2.86 6.63 -6.93
C MET A 225 4.05 7.06 -6.08
N SER A 226 4.66 6.12 -5.34
CA SER A 226 5.68 6.47 -4.35
C SER A 226 6.92 7.10 -4.98
N ILE A 227 7.47 8.11 -4.32
CA ILE A 227 8.88 8.48 -4.47
C ILE A 227 9.76 7.24 -4.20
N GLY A 228 10.70 6.97 -5.10
CA GLY A 228 11.45 5.70 -5.17
C GLY A 228 10.99 4.82 -6.33
N SER A 229 9.67 4.60 -6.49
CA SER A 229 9.15 3.94 -7.70
C SER A 229 9.33 4.83 -8.92
N ILE A 230 8.95 6.10 -8.79
CA ILE A 230 9.23 7.16 -9.77
C ILE A 230 10.34 8.08 -9.26
N GLY A 231 11.04 8.74 -10.19
CA GLY A 231 12.08 9.72 -9.88
C GLY A 231 11.52 10.96 -9.17
N LYS A 232 12.38 11.65 -8.42
CA LYS A 232 12.04 12.89 -7.69
C LYS A 232 11.40 13.92 -8.63
N GLU A 233 12.02 14.15 -9.78
CA GLU A 233 11.61 15.15 -10.78
C GLU A 233 10.18 14.89 -11.26
N VAL A 234 9.83 13.62 -11.50
CA VAL A 234 8.51 13.21 -11.96
C VAL A 234 7.47 13.44 -10.86
N HIS A 235 7.80 13.03 -9.64
CA HIS A 235 6.90 13.15 -8.49
C HIS A 235 6.59 14.61 -8.16
N GLU A 236 7.59 15.48 -8.18
CA GLU A 236 7.43 16.93 -7.96
C GLU A 236 6.67 17.58 -9.12
N THR A 237 6.96 17.20 -10.37
CA THR A 237 6.26 17.72 -11.55
C THR A 237 4.76 17.42 -11.49
N VAL A 238 4.38 16.21 -11.08
CA VAL A 238 2.96 15.85 -10.88
C VAL A 238 2.34 16.71 -9.78
N ALA A 239 3.03 16.88 -8.65
CA ALA A 239 2.51 17.69 -7.55
C ALA A 239 2.26 19.14 -7.96
N ILE A 240 3.22 19.78 -8.64
CA ILE A 240 3.08 21.14 -9.18
C ILE A 240 1.88 21.23 -10.14
N ALA A 241 1.77 20.29 -11.08
CA ALA A 241 0.69 20.28 -12.06
C ALA A 241 -0.70 20.18 -11.40
N MET A 242 -0.85 19.27 -10.43
CA MET A 242 -2.12 19.08 -9.72
C MET A 242 -2.46 20.30 -8.85
N ASN A 243 -1.47 20.89 -8.17
CA ASN A 243 -1.68 22.06 -7.32
C ASN A 243 -2.10 23.30 -8.13
N ARG A 244 -1.48 23.53 -9.31
CA ARG A 244 -1.89 24.59 -10.23
C ARG A 244 -3.34 24.44 -10.75
N LEU A 245 -3.84 23.20 -10.81
CA LEU A 245 -5.22 22.89 -11.22
C LEU A 245 -6.23 22.91 -10.05
N HIS A 246 -5.78 23.21 -8.83
CA HIS A 246 -6.55 23.01 -7.58
C HIS A 246 -7.03 21.56 -7.39
N ALA A 247 -6.43 20.63 -8.11
CA ALA A 247 -6.62 19.19 -8.01
C ALA A 247 -5.81 18.66 -6.81
N LYS A 248 -5.73 17.34 -6.67
CA LYS A 248 -5.00 16.71 -5.56
C LYS A 248 -3.93 15.74 -6.07
N SER A 249 -2.68 15.95 -5.66
CA SER A 249 -1.61 14.96 -5.84
C SER A 249 -1.45 14.08 -4.59
N ASN A 250 -0.97 12.85 -4.79
CA ASN A 250 -0.81 11.84 -3.73
C ASN A 250 0.64 11.39 -3.63
N SER A 251 1.19 11.37 -2.41
CA SER A 251 2.59 11.02 -2.11
C SER A 251 2.96 9.55 -2.40
N GLY A 252 1.97 8.66 -2.43
CA GLY A 252 2.21 7.21 -2.41
C GLY A 252 2.84 6.72 -1.12
N GLU A 253 3.21 5.44 -1.10
CA GLU A 253 3.67 4.71 0.09
C GLU A 253 5.12 5.00 0.51
N GLY A 254 5.78 5.98 -0.11
CA GLY A 254 7.23 6.20 0.01
C GLY A 254 7.66 7.27 1.00
N GLY A 255 6.73 7.91 1.71
CA GLY A 255 6.96 9.15 2.42
C GLY A 255 7.00 10.36 1.48
N GLU A 256 7.30 11.53 2.05
CA GLU A 256 7.51 12.77 1.28
C GLU A 256 8.61 13.58 1.95
N ASP A 257 9.51 14.13 1.12
CA ASP A 257 10.58 15.01 1.57
C ASP A 257 9.99 16.28 2.23
N PRO A 258 10.31 16.57 3.51
CA PRO A 258 9.77 17.73 4.23
C PRO A 258 10.04 19.07 3.56
N VAL A 259 11.11 19.19 2.75
CA VAL A 259 11.41 20.42 2.00
C VAL A 259 10.26 20.84 1.08
N ARG A 260 9.46 19.88 0.61
CA ARG A 260 8.32 20.11 -0.31
C ARG A 260 7.13 20.79 0.36
N ILE A 261 7.10 20.88 1.68
CA ILE A 261 6.04 21.58 2.42
C ILE A 261 6.07 23.08 2.10
N GLN A 262 7.26 23.64 1.93
CA GLN A 262 7.43 25.04 1.62
C GLN A 262 7.16 25.29 0.12
N PRO A 263 6.38 26.33 -0.22
CA PRO A 263 6.26 26.78 -1.61
C PRO A 263 7.62 27.19 -2.18
N LEU A 264 7.76 27.03 -3.50
CA LEU A 264 8.89 27.55 -4.27
C LEU A 264 8.80 29.08 -4.38
N GLU A 265 9.93 29.72 -4.69
CA GLU A 265 10.02 31.19 -4.86
C GLU A 265 9.08 31.71 -5.95
N ASN A 266 8.78 30.91 -6.96
CA ASN A 266 7.85 31.24 -8.05
C ASN A 266 6.36 31.06 -7.68
N GLY A 267 6.05 30.67 -6.44
CA GLY A 267 4.70 30.42 -5.94
C GLY A 267 4.16 29.01 -6.19
N ASP A 268 4.89 28.15 -6.91
CA ASP A 268 4.48 26.75 -7.08
C ASP A 268 4.61 25.97 -5.76
N SER A 269 3.74 24.98 -5.58
CA SER A 269 3.85 24.03 -4.47
C SER A 269 4.20 22.64 -4.96
N MET A 270 5.27 22.07 -4.41
CA MET A 270 5.64 20.67 -4.63
C MET A 270 4.96 19.74 -3.63
N ARG A 271 4.21 20.25 -2.65
CA ARG A 271 3.55 19.47 -1.60
C ARG A 271 2.46 18.58 -2.20
N SER A 272 2.47 17.28 -1.88
CA SER A 272 1.32 16.44 -2.20
C SER A 272 0.21 16.69 -1.19
N ARG A 273 -0.99 17.04 -1.66
CA ARG A 273 -2.14 17.32 -0.78
C ARG A 273 -2.63 16.06 -0.06
N ILE A 274 -2.53 14.91 -0.73
CA ILE A 274 -2.88 13.61 -0.16
C ILE A 274 -1.60 12.91 0.30
N LYS A 275 -1.61 12.45 1.55
CA LYS A 275 -0.54 11.68 2.16
C LYS A 275 -1.00 10.25 2.42
N GLN A 276 -0.36 9.27 1.79
CA GLN A 276 -0.74 7.87 1.95
C GLN A 276 -0.17 7.27 3.23
N ILE A 277 -0.98 6.43 3.88
CA ILE A 277 -0.64 5.60 5.04
C ILE A 277 -0.79 4.15 4.59
N ALA A 278 0.33 3.46 4.39
CA ALA A 278 0.40 2.06 3.93
C ALA A 278 1.08 1.16 4.98
N SER A 279 1.00 -0.16 4.82
CA SER A 279 1.53 -1.16 5.77
C SER A 279 3.01 -1.01 6.12
N GLY A 280 3.84 -0.47 5.23
CA GLY A 280 5.26 -0.22 5.55
C GLY A 280 5.50 0.95 6.51
N ARG A 281 4.52 1.86 6.68
CA ARG A 281 4.65 3.14 7.42
C ARG A 281 5.90 3.96 7.04
N PHE A 282 6.40 3.79 5.83
CA PHE A 282 7.59 4.52 5.36
C PHE A 282 7.32 6.03 5.32
N GLY A 283 8.17 6.79 6.02
CA GLY A 283 8.08 8.25 6.10
C GLY A 283 6.80 8.78 6.75
N VAL A 284 6.06 7.94 7.48
CA VAL A 284 4.84 8.35 8.19
C VAL A 284 5.24 8.92 9.55
N THR A 285 5.57 10.21 9.57
CA THR A 285 5.88 10.98 10.78
C THR A 285 4.72 11.90 11.17
N THR A 286 4.76 12.47 12.37
CA THR A 286 3.77 13.49 12.79
C THR A 286 3.78 14.70 11.84
N GLU A 287 4.94 15.14 11.35
CA GLU A 287 5.05 16.25 10.38
C GLU A 287 4.41 15.88 9.03
N TYR A 288 4.66 14.67 8.55
CA TYR A 288 4.05 14.15 7.33
C TYR A 288 2.52 14.17 7.43
N ILE A 289 1.96 13.70 8.55
CA ILE A 289 0.52 13.71 8.80
C ILE A 289 -0.04 15.13 8.87
N MET A 290 0.65 16.05 9.56
CA MET A 290 0.22 17.45 9.68
C MET A 290 0.34 18.24 8.37
N SER A 291 1.17 17.79 7.42
CA SER A 291 1.31 18.43 6.10
C SER A 291 0.17 18.10 5.12
N ALA A 292 -0.73 17.18 5.49
CA ALA A 292 -1.76 16.63 4.61
C ALA A 292 -3.06 17.43 4.66
N ASP A 293 -3.70 17.59 3.50
CA ASP A 293 -5.12 17.98 3.42
C ASP A 293 -6.00 16.71 3.51
N GLU A 294 -5.46 15.55 3.10
CA GLU A 294 -6.12 14.25 3.14
C GLU A 294 -5.12 13.14 3.45
N LEU A 295 -5.52 12.21 4.31
CA LEU A 295 -4.76 11.03 4.72
C LEU A 295 -5.40 9.79 4.11
N GLN A 296 -4.71 9.12 3.19
CA GLN A 296 -5.24 7.94 2.49
C GLN A 296 -4.72 6.65 3.11
N ILE A 297 -5.60 5.88 3.76
CA ILE A 297 -5.30 4.52 4.20
C ILE A 297 -5.34 3.59 2.98
N LYS A 298 -4.20 2.98 2.67
CA LYS A 298 -4.07 2.06 1.53
C LYS A 298 -4.28 0.61 1.98
N MET A 299 -5.50 0.10 1.86
CA MET A 299 -5.75 -1.33 2.10
C MET A 299 -5.17 -2.18 0.98
N ALA A 300 -5.34 -1.76 -0.27
CA ALA A 300 -4.86 -2.50 -1.43
C ALA A 300 -4.63 -1.60 -2.66
N GLN A 301 -4.06 -2.18 -3.72
CA GLN A 301 -3.96 -1.57 -5.05
C GLN A 301 -4.29 -2.61 -6.13
N GLY A 302 -4.93 -2.19 -7.23
CA GLY A 302 -5.43 -3.11 -8.25
C GLY A 302 -4.38 -4.03 -8.89
N ALA A 303 -3.12 -3.59 -8.97
CA ALA A 303 -2.04 -4.38 -9.58
C ALA A 303 -1.52 -5.56 -8.72
N LYS A 304 -1.87 -5.56 -7.43
CA LYS A 304 -1.48 -6.58 -6.45
C LYS A 304 -2.30 -6.48 -5.14
N PRO A 305 -3.61 -6.73 -5.18
CA PRO A 305 -4.43 -6.88 -3.98
C PRO A 305 -3.93 -8.05 -3.12
N GLY A 306 -4.07 -7.92 -1.80
CA GLY A 306 -3.59 -8.91 -0.84
C GLY A 306 -2.07 -8.97 -0.69
N GLU A 307 -1.32 -7.99 -1.20
CA GLU A 307 0.14 -7.90 -1.09
C GLU A 307 0.62 -6.48 -0.76
N GLY A 308 1.82 -6.39 -0.19
CA GLY A 308 2.46 -5.13 0.15
C GLY A 308 3.19 -4.42 -1.00
N GLY A 309 3.58 -3.17 -0.71
CA GLY A 309 4.53 -2.39 -1.50
C GLY A 309 5.83 -3.12 -1.79
N GLN A 310 6.46 -2.82 -2.93
CA GLN A 310 7.75 -3.40 -3.29
C GLN A 310 8.64 -2.34 -3.93
N LEU A 311 9.82 -2.13 -3.36
CA LEU A 311 10.86 -1.30 -3.92
C LEU A 311 12.18 -2.08 -3.94
N PRO A 312 12.70 -2.43 -5.13
CA PRO A 312 13.99 -3.10 -5.26
C PRO A 312 15.13 -2.29 -4.62
N GLY A 313 16.06 -2.99 -3.97
CA GLY A 313 17.15 -2.38 -3.19
C GLY A 313 18.05 -1.44 -4.00
N ASN A 314 18.27 -1.73 -5.29
CA ASN A 314 19.01 -0.84 -6.20
C ASN A 314 18.29 0.49 -6.51
N LYS A 315 17.07 0.69 -6.01
CA LYS A 315 16.33 1.96 -6.05
C LYS A 315 16.26 2.64 -4.67
N VAL A 316 16.84 2.03 -3.64
CA VAL A 316 16.91 2.59 -2.29
C VAL A 316 18.25 3.32 -2.15
N THR A 317 18.31 4.50 -2.78
CA THR A 317 19.45 5.42 -2.66
C THR A 317 19.44 6.12 -1.30
N ASP A 318 20.49 6.85 -0.95
CA ASP A 318 20.57 7.64 0.30
C ASP A 318 19.36 8.57 0.46
N TYR A 319 18.96 9.22 -0.63
CA TYR A 319 17.78 10.08 -0.66
C TYR A 319 16.48 9.34 -0.36
N ILE A 320 16.31 8.13 -0.88
CA ILE A 320 15.11 7.33 -0.60
C ILE A 320 15.16 6.73 0.81
N ALA A 321 16.34 6.28 1.25
CA ALA A 321 16.56 5.70 2.55
C ALA A 321 16.26 6.71 3.68
N SER A 322 16.67 7.98 3.51
CA SER A 322 16.43 9.04 4.50
C SER A 322 14.94 9.36 4.68
N ILE A 323 14.18 9.49 3.59
CA ILE A 323 12.73 9.74 3.63
C ILE A 323 11.98 8.57 4.28
N ARG A 324 12.46 7.35 4.05
CA ARG A 324 11.79 6.13 4.51
C ARG A 324 12.27 5.64 5.88
N HIS A 325 13.28 6.27 6.48
CA HIS A 325 13.93 5.83 7.72
C HIS A 325 14.36 4.35 7.64
N THR A 326 15.17 4.04 6.64
CA THR A 326 15.64 2.68 6.34
C THR A 326 17.08 2.69 5.85
N THR A 327 17.59 1.50 5.50
CA THR A 327 18.98 1.28 5.10
C THR A 327 19.14 1.35 3.58
N VAL A 328 20.22 1.99 3.14
CA VAL A 328 20.60 2.12 1.72
C VAL A 328 20.81 0.76 1.08
N GLY A 329 20.35 0.57 -0.15
CA GLY A 329 20.55 -0.65 -0.94
C GLY A 329 19.68 -1.85 -0.55
N VAL A 330 18.94 -1.77 0.57
CA VAL A 330 18.10 -2.87 1.05
C VAL A 330 16.76 -2.89 0.32
N THR A 331 16.34 -4.07 -0.14
CA THR A 331 15.03 -4.24 -0.79
C THR A 331 13.90 -4.08 0.22
N LEU A 332 12.95 -3.20 -0.09
CA LEU A 332 11.80 -2.93 0.79
C LEU A 332 10.58 -3.69 0.28
N ILE A 333 10.19 -4.72 1.01
CA ILE A 333 8.92 -5.42 0.82
C ILE A 333 8.05 -5.08 2.03
N SER A 334 6.97 -4.34 1.80
CA SER A 334 6.05 -4.03 2.88
C SER A 334 5.26 -5.28 3.30
N PRO A 335 4.84 -5.38 4.57
CA PRO A 335 3.89 -6.41 4.99
C PRO A 335 2.64 -6.35 4.12
N PRO A 336 2.00 -7.49 3.79
CA PRO A 336 0.71 -7.47 3.11
C PRO A 336 -0.39 -6.76 3.90
N PRO A 337 -0.62 -7.07 5.20
CA PRO A 337 -1.63 -6.36 5.98
C PRO A 337 -1.07 -5.09 6.61
N HIS A 338 -1.96 -4.18 6.96
CA HIS A 338 -1.69 -3.23 8.03
C HIS A 338 -1.74 -3.98 9.36
N HIS A 339 -0.64 -4.00 10.13
CA HIS A 339 -0.63 -4.70 11.41
C HIS A 339 -1.54 -4.06 12.48
N ASP A 340 -2.02 -2.84 12.24
CA ASP A 340 -3.04 -2.15 13.04
C ASP A 340 -4.43 -2.16 12.40
N ILE A 341 -4.69 -3.05 11.44
CA ILE A 341 -6.00 -3.27 10.82
C ILE A 341 -6.20 -4.77 10.59
N TYR A 342 -6.78 -5.46 11.56
CA TYR A 342 -7.21 -6.87 11.40
C TYR A 342 -8.72 -7.03 11.31
N SER A 343 -9.46 -5.94 11.52
CA SER A 343 -10.91 -5.90 11.50
C SER A 343 -11.42 -4.50 11.10
N ILE A 344 -12.74 -4.33 10.98
CA ILE A 344 -13.33 -3.05 10.62
C ILE A 344 -13.24 -2.03 11.77
N GLU A 345 -13.27 -2.49 13.01
CA GLU A 345 -13.09 -1.69 14.22
C GLU A 345 -11.65 -1.19 14.34
N ASP A 346 -10.66 -1.95 13.89
CA ASP A 346 -9.27 -1.50 13.83
C ASP A 346 -9.07 -0.42 12.75
N LEU A 347 -9.75 -0.57 11.60
CA LEU A 347 -9.79 0.49 10.59
C LEU A 347 -10.41 1.77 11.18
N ALA A 348 -11.51 1.64 11.92
CA ALA A 348 -12.13 2.77 12.62
C ALA A 348 -11.17 3.38 13.66
N GLN A 349 -10.35 2.58 14.34
CA GLN A 349 -9.33 3.05 15.26
C GLN A 349 -8.24 3.84 14.53
N LEU A 350 -7.71 3.36 13.40
CA LEU A 350 -6.73 4.12 12.62
C LEU A 350 -7.31 5.43 12.08
N ILE A 351 -8.56 5.43 11.60
CA ILE A 351 -9.25 6.68 11.18
C ILE A 351 -9.35 7.64 12.36
N TYR A 352 -9.67 7.15 13.56
CA TYR A 352 -9.71 7.94 14.78
C TYR A 352 -8.33 8.51 15.14
N ASP A 353 -7.27 7.72 15.08
CA ASP A 353 -5.90 8.16 15.38
C ASP A 353 -5.46 9.28 14.44
N LEU A 354 -5.64 9.10 13.13
CA LEU A 354 -5.24 10.07 12.11
C LEU A 354 -5.97 11.40 12.26
N ARG A 355 -7.29 11.37 12.51
CA ARG A 355 -8.09 12.58 12.78
C ARG A 355 -7.71 13.23 14.11
N THR A 356 -7.30 12.44 15.10
CA THR A 356 -6.88 12.96 16.40
C THR A 356 -5.59 13.77 16.25
N VAL A 357 -4.61 13.27 15.49
CA VAL A 357 -3.38 14.02 15.18
C VAL A 357 -3.66 15.24 14.32
N ASN A 358 -4.34 15.06 13.18
CA ASN A 358 -4.66 16.13 12.24
C ASN A 358 -6.19 16.26 12.06
N PRO A 359 -6.87 17.11 12.85
CA PRO A 359 -8.31 17.26 12.79
C PRO A 359 -8.81 18.01 11.53
N GLU A 360 -7.91 18.71 10.82
CA GLU A 360 -8.22 19.44 9.59
C GLU A 360 -8.22 18.51 8.36
N ALA A 361 -7.45 17.42 8.39
CA ALA A 361 -7.36 16.49 7.28
C ALA A 361 -8.61 15.62 7.11
N GLU A 362 -8.92 15.33 5.86
CA GLU A 362 -9.85 14.26 5.49
C GLU A 362 -9.18 12.88 5.58
N VAL A 363 -9.96 11.82 5.75
CA VAL A 363 -9.45 10.44 5.72
C VAL A 363 -10.12 9.65 4.61
N SER A 364 -9.32 9.07 3.72
CA SER A 364 -9.81 8.22 2.63
C SER A 364 -9.31 6.79 2.74
N VAL A 365 -10.10 5.82 2.27
CA VAL A 365 -9.73 4.40 2.30
C VAL A 365 -9.69 3.84 0.88
N LYS A 366 -8.53 3.34 0.48
CA LYS A 366 -8.31 2.77 -0.85
C LYS A 366 -8.52 1.27 -0.86
N LEU A 367 -9.59 0.84 -1.53
CA LEU A 367 -9.97 -0.55 -1.76
C LEU A 367 -9.72 -0.95 -3.22
N VAL A 368 -9.87 -2.22 -3.53
CA VAL A 368 -9.83 -2.76 -4.90
C VAL A 368 -11.17 -3.40 -5.21
N SER A 369 -11.59 -3.29 -6.47
CA SER A 369 -12.79 -3.94 -6.99
C SER A 369 -12.68 -5.46 -6.84
N GLU A 370 -13.63 -6.04 -6.11
CA GLU A 370 -13.91 -7.47 -5.94
C GLU A 370 -15.40 -7.62 -5.59
N ALA A 371 -16.01 -8.80 -5.78
CA ALA A 371 -17.34 -9.04 -5.22
C ALA A 371 -17.33 -8.90 -3.69
N GLY A 372 -18.32 -8.18 -3.14
CA GLY A 372 -18.43 -7.90 -1.72
C GLY A 372 -17.84 -6.55 -1.31
N VAL A 373 -17.14 -5.85 -2.21
CA VAL A 373 -16.55 -4.53 -1.93
C VAL A 373 -17.59 -3.49 -1.50
N GLY A 374 -18.85 -3.59 -1.96
CA GLY A 374 -19.92 -2.68 -1.52
C GLY A 374 -20.28 -2.82 -0.04
N THR A 375 -20.17 -4.04 0.49
CA THR A 375 -20.35 -4.32 1.93
C THR A 375 -19.20 -3.73 2.73
N ILE A 376 -17.96 -3.91 2.26
CA ILE A 376 -16.76 -3.34 2.89
C ILE A 376 -16.83 -1.81 2.88
N ALA A 377 -17.22 -1.21 1.75
CA ALA A 377 -17.40 0.24 1.63
C ALA A 377 -18.45 0.78 2.61
N SER A 378 -19.53 0.03 2.87
CA SER A 378 -20.52 0.39 3.90
C SER A 378 -19.90 0.38 5.30
N GLY A 379 -19.01 -0.57 5.60
CA GLY A 379 -18.20 -0.58 6.82
C GLY A 379 -17.27 0.64 6.92
N VAL A 380 -16.61 1.01 5.83
CA VAL A 380 -15.72 2.19 5.74
C VAL A 380 -16.46 3.49 6.08
N VAL A 381 -17.69 3.67 5.61
CA VAL A 381 -18.51 4.83 5.99
C VAL A 381 -18.83 4.82 7.48
N LYS A 382 -19.22 3.66 8.04
CA LYS A 382 -19.52 3.51 9.47
C LYS A 382 -18.28 3.74 10.35
N ALA A 383 -17.11 3.40 9.84
CA ALA A 383 -15.80 3.69 10.43
C ALA A 383 -15.39 5.18 10.32
N LYS A 384 -16.25 6.03 9.74
CA LYS A 384 -16.12 7.49 9.65
C LYS A 384 -15.04 7.97 8.67
N ALA A 385 -14.79 7.25 7.59
CA ALA A 385 -14.01 7.79 6.47
C ALA A 385 -14.78 8.86 5.69
N ASP A 386 -14.07 9.85 5.13
CA ASP A 386 -14.65 10.90 4.29
C ASP A 386 -14.75 10.47 2.81
N ARG A 387 -13.90 9.52 2.38
CA ARG A 387 -13.88 9.01 1.00
C ARG A 387 -13.53 7.53 0.93
N VAL A 388 -14.12 6.84 -0.04
CA VAL A 388 -13.73 5.47 -0.42
C VAL A 388 -13.27 5.48 -1.87
N ILE A 389 -12.14 4.83 -2.14
CA ILE A 389 -11.61 4.66 -3.49
C ILE A 389 -11.80 3.21 -3.92
N ILE A 390 -12.43 2.99 -5.08
CA ILE A 390 -12.53 1.67 -5.71
C ILE A 390 -11.53 1.60 -6.87
N SER A 391 -10.43 0.90 -6.68
CA SER A 391 -9.42 0.70 -7.72
C SER A 391 -9.73 -0.51 -8.59
N GLY A 392 -9.63 -0.37 -9.91
CA GLY A 392 -9.71 -1.50 -10.83
C GLY A 392 -8.40 -2.30 -10.95
N GLN A 393 -8.49 -3.57 -11.36
CA GLN A 393 -7.37 -4.50 -11.61
C GLN A 393 -6.29 -3.93 -12.54
N ASN A 394 -6.72 -3.06 -13.47
CA ASN A 394 -5.87 -2.42 -14.45
C ASN A 394 -5.00 -1.28 -13.86
N GLY A 395 -4.85 -1.20 -12.55
CA GLY A 395 -3.95 -0.25 -11.88
C GLY A 395 -2.49 -0.46 -12.29
N GLY A 396 -1.72 0.63 -12.40
CA GLY A 396 -0.28 0.57 -12.65
C GLY A 396 0.52 0.14 -11.41
N THR A 397 1.75 -0.34 -11.61
CA THR A 397 2.71 -0.61 -10.53
C THR A 397 4.15 -0.48 -11.01
N GLY A 398 5.05 -0.04 -10.12
CA GLY A 398 6.49 -0.01 -10.38
C GLY A 398 7.13 -1.39 -10.27
N ALA A 399 6.65 -2.22 -9.34
CA ALA A 399 7.12 -3.58 -9.08
C ALA A 399 6.01 -4.45 -8.48
N SER A 400 5.76 -5.60 -9.09
CA SER A 400 4.76 -6.59 -8.64
C SER A 400 5.03 -7.94 -9.32
N PRO A 401 4.70 -9.08 -8.69
CA PRO A 401 4.66 -10.37 -9.36
C PRO A 401 3.71 -10.34 -10.55
N LEU A 402 4.10 -10.98 -11.66
CA LEU A 402 3.26 -11.04 -12.87
C LEU A 402 1.92 -11.74 -12.60
N THR A 403 1.92 -12.74 -11.73
CA THR A 403 0.70 -13.47 -11.34
C THR A 403 -0.33 -12.57 -10.67
N ALA A 404 0.11 -11.58 -9.88
CA ALA A 404 -0.78 -10.61 -9.27
C ALA A 404 -1.36 -9.66 -10.34
N ILE A 405 -0.49 -9.08 -11.18
CA ILE A 405 -0.90 -8.13 -12.22
C ILE A 405 -1.98 -8.71 -13.15
N LEU A 406 -1.91 -10.01 -13.46
CA LEU A 406 -2.83 -10.64 -14.40
C LEU A 406 -4.07 -11.29 -13.77
N HIS A 407 -4.00 -11.71 -12.51
CA HIS A 407 -4.99 -12.63 -11.95
C HIS A 407 -5.58 -12.18 -10.61
N THR A 408 -5.41 -10.91 -10.23
CA THR A 408 -5.98 -10.38 -8.98
C THR A 408 -6.67 -9.04 -9.18
N GLY A 409 -7.73 -8.82 -8.41
CA GLY A 409 -8.64 -7.68 -8.58
C GLY A 409 -9.59 -7.85 -9.76
N LEU A 410 -10.52 -6.91 -9.91
CA LEU A 410 -11.51 -6.89 -11.00
C LEU A 410 -11.63 -5.53 -11.69
N PRO A 411 -12.31 -5.43 -12.85
CA PRO A 411 -12.65 -4.15 -13.46
C PRO A 411 -13.35 -3.22 -12.46
N TRP A 412 -13.04 -1.92 -12.52
CA TRP A 412 -13.61 -0.95 -11.57
C TRP A 412 -15.10 -0.76 -11.79
N GLU A 413 -15.61 -0.99 -13.00
CA GLU A 413 -17.03 -0.90 -13.36
C GLU A 413 -17.90 -1.77 -12.45
N LEU A 414 -17.42 -2.98 -12.14
CA LEU A 414 -18.12 -3.93 -11.27
C LEU A 414 -18.18 -3.44 -9.82
N GLY A 415 -17.02 -3.19 -9.22
CA GLY A 415 -16.92 -2.79 -7.82
C GLY A 415 -17.51 -1.39 -7.56
N LEU A 416 -17.42 -0.48 -8.53
CA LEU A 416 -17.98 0.87 -8.42
C LEU A 416 -19.51 0.81 -8.39
N ALA A 417 -20.12 0.07 -9.32
CA ALA A 417 -21.57 -0.11 -9.34
C ALA A 417 -22.07 -0.79 -8.06
N GLU A 418 -21.40 -1.86 -7.62
CA GLU A 418 -21.74 -2.54 -6.35
C GLU A 418 -21.63 -1.60 -5.15
N THR A 419 -20.58 -0.77 -5.10
CA THR A 419 -20.40 0.22 -4.03
C THR A 419 -21.51 1.26 -4.03
N GLN A 420 -21.85 1.81 -5.19
CA GLN A 420 -22.96 2.77 -5.32
C GLN A 420 -24.27 2.16 -4.82
N GLN A 421 -24.61 0.98 -5.32
CA GLN A 421 -25.85 0.28 -4.96
C GLN A 421 -25.91 0.00 -3.46
N ALA A 422 -24.85 -0.58 -2.88
CA ALA A 422 -24.78 -0.91 -1.46
C ALA A 422 -24.92 0.33 -0.57
N LEU A 423 -24.21 1.42 -0.89
CA LEU A 423 -24.26 2.64 -0.10
C LEU A 423 -25.64 3.33 -0.15
N VAL A 424 -26.31 3.32 -1.31
CA VAL A 424 -27.66 3.90 -1.44
C VAL A 424 -28.70 3.04 -0.70
N ILE A 425 -28.62 1.71 -0.83
CA ILE A 425 -29.51 0.78 -0.12
C ILE A 425 -29.39 0.94 1.40
N ASN A 426 -28.17 1.14 1.91
CA ASN A 426 -27.91 1.32 3.34
C ASN A 426 -28.08 2.76 3.84
N LYS A 427 -28.52 3.71 2.99
CA LYS A 427 -28.67 5.14 3.33
C LYS A 427 -27.37 5.80 3.82
N LEU A 428 -26.24 5.35 3.29
CA LEU A 428 -24.90 5.84 3.63
C LEU A 428 -24.29 6.72 2.53
N ARG A 429 -24.84 6.67 1.30
CA ARG A 429 -24.25 7.34 0.13
C ARG A 429 -24.06 8.84 0.27
N SER A 430 -24.94 9.52 1.00
CA SER A 430 -24.88 10.97 1.24
C SER A 430 -23.71 11.42 2.11
N GLN A 431 -23.05 10.50 2.82
CA GLN A 431 -22.05 10.80 3.85
C GLN A 431 -20.61 10.60 3.38
N ILE A 432 -20.39 10.02 2.21
CA ILE A 432 -19.06 9.68 1.70
C ILE A 432 -18.89 10.10 0.24
N ILE A 433 -17.70 10.57 -0.10
CA ILE A 433 -17.29 10.75 -1.49
C ILE A 433 -16.84 9.40 -2.06
N VAL A 434 -17.25 9.05 -3.27
CA VAL A 434 -16.76 7.83 -3.94
C VAL A 434 -15.78 8.22 -5.04
N GLN A 435 -14.57 7.70 -4.99
CA GLN A 435 -13.54 7.89 -6.02
C GLN A 435 -13.30 6.58 -6.76
N THR A 436 -12.92 6.65 -8.04
CA THR A 436 -12.44 5.49 -8.77
C THR A 436 -11.11 5.76 -9.48
N ASP A 437 -10.29 4.72 -9.62
CA ASP A 437 -9.09 4.73 -10.46
C ASP A 437 -8.92 3.37 -11.17
N GLY A 438 -8.03 3.32 -12.15
CA GLY A 438 -7.78 2.11 -12.93
C GLY A 438 -7.87 2.38 -14.43
N HIS A 439 -6.77 2.87 -15.00
CA HIS A 439 -6.68 3.11 -16.44
C HIS A 439 -7.76 4.10 -16.97
N LEU A 440 -8.09 5.14 -16.22
CA LEU A 440 -8.87 6.29 -16.70
C LEU A 440 -8.01 7.14 -17.65
N LYS A 441 -8.52 7.41 -18.86
CA LYS A 441 -7.75 8.07 -19.95
C LYS A 441 -8.54 9.14 -20.69
N THR A 442 -9.86 9.01 -20.75
CA THR A 442 -10.74 9.79 -21.63
C THR A 442 -11.90 10.41 -20.84
N GLY A 443 -12.52 11.46 -21.38
CA GLY A 443 -13.75 12.03 -20.81
C GLY A 443 -14.91 11.03 -20.80
N LYS A 444 -14.94 10.07 -21.75
CA LYS A 444 -15.93 8.98 -21.74
C LYS A 444 -15.75 8.04 -20.55
N ASP A 445 -14.50 7.72 -20.18
CA ASP A 445 -14.21 6.92 -18.98
C ASP A 445 -14.80 7.60 -17.73
N LEU A 446 -14.62 8.92 -17.62
CA LEU A 446 -15.12 9.73 -16.50
C LEU A 446 -16.65 9.79 -16.50
N ALA A 447 -17.27 9.97 -17.67
CA ALA A 447 -18.72 9.99 -17.79
C ALA A 447 -19.32 8.64 -17.32
N ILE A 448 -18.78 7.52 -17.77
CA ILE A 448 -19.22 6.19 -17.33
C ILE A 448 -19.00 6.02 -15.82
N ALA A 449 -17.82 6.40 -15.31
CA ALA A 449 -17.53 6.34 -13.89
C ALA A 449 -18.50 7.18 -13.05
N ALA A 450 -18.84 8.40 -13.49
CA ALA A 450 -19.80 9.26 -12.82
C ALA A 450 -21.19 8.63 -12.77
N LEU A 451 -21.70 8.15 -13.92
CA LEU A 451 -23.01 7.50 -14.01
C LEU A 451 -23.10 6.22 -13.16
N LEU A 452 -21.97 5.52 -12.95
CA LEU A 452 -21.86 4.38 -12.05
C LEU A 452 -21.68 4.75 -10.57
N GLY A 453 -21.44 6.02 -10.23
CA GLY A 453 -21.47 6.53 -8.86
C GLY A 453 -20.21 7.26 -8.37
N ALA A 454 -19.16 7.40 -9.19
CA ALA A 454 -17.94 8.12 -8.80
C ALA A 454 -18.10 9.65 -8.87
N GLU A 455 -17.49 10.35 -7.92
CA GLU A 455 -17.44 11.81 -7.83
C GLU A 455 -16.01 12.36 -8.04
N GLU A 456 -15.00 11.50 -7.85
CA GLU A 456 -13.59 11.83 -8.06
C GLU A 456 -12.88 10.77 -8.91
N PHE A 457 -11.87 11.21 -9.66
CA PHE A 457 -11.23 10.40 -10.70
C PHE A 457 -9.71 10.37 -10.53
N GLY A 458 -9.15 9.17 -10.38
CA GLY A 458 -7.72 8.95 -10.17
C GLY A 458 -6.94 8.62 -11.44
N PHE A 459 -5.82 9.34 -11.66
CA PHE A 459 -4.95 9.18 -12.84
C PHE A 459 -3.52 8.81 -12.43
N GLY A 460 -3.03 7.65 -12.89
CA GLY A 460 -1.64 7.21 -12.67
C GLY A 460 -0.88 7.13 -13.98
N THR A 461 -1.01 5.99 -14.66
CA THR A 461 -0.32 5.68 -15.91
C THR A 461 -0.45 6.78 -16.97
N SER A 462 -1.65 7.34 -17.15
CA SER A 462 -1.90 8.41 -18.13
C SER A 462 -1.04 9.66 -17.87
N LEU A 463 -0.84 10.03 -16.59
CA LEU A 463 0.03 11.14 -16.19
C LEU A 463 1.49 10.82 -16.54
N LEU A 464 1.96 9.61 -16.20
CA LEU A 464 3.34 9.20 -16.51
C LEU A 464 3.60 9.17 -18.02
N ILE A 465 2.63 8.75 -18.83
CA ILE A 465 2.73 8.76 -20.29
C ILE A 465 2.78 10.18 -20.83
N SER A 466 1.94 11.11 -20.32
CA SER A 466 2.02 12.53 -20.71
C SER A 466 3.38 13.16 -20.37
N LEU A 467 4.06 12.65 -19.35
CA LEU A 467 5.40 13.08 -18.93
C LEU A 467 6.55 12.39 -19.68
N GLY A 468 6.26 11.43 -20.58
CA GLY A 468 7.26 10.79 -21.44
C GLY A 468 7.43 9.28 -21.28
N CYS A 469 6.65 8.61 -20.41
CA CYS A 469 6.68 7.15 -20.34
C CYS A 469 6.25 6.52 -21.67
N ILE A 470 7.04 5.54 -22.15
CA ILE A 470 6.78 4.78 -23.38
C ILE A 470 6.34 3.34 -23.13
N MET A 471 5.92 3.01 -21.92
CA MET A 471 5.41 1.68 -21.52
C MET A 471 6.38 0.50 -21.76
N MET A 472 7.69 0.71 -21.54
CA MET A 472 8.71 -0.35 -21.68
C MET A 472 8.59 -1.47 -20.62
N ARG A 473 7.88 -1.23 -19.52
CA ARG A 473 7.64 -2.18 -18.41
C ARG A 473 8.93 -2.73 -17.78
N LYS A 474 9.93 -1.85 -17.58
CA LYS A 474 11.20 -2.08 -16.87
C LYS A 474 11.35 -1.23 -15.59
N CYS A 475 10.23 -0.74 -15.06
CA CYS A 475 10.21 0.18 -13.90
C CYS A 475 10.92 -0.37 -12.65
N HIS A 476 10.87 -1.69 -12.47
CA HIS A 476 11.51 -2.42 -11.37
C HIS A 476 13.03 -2.59 -11.55
N LEU A 477 13.57 -2.43 -12.76
CA LEU A 477 14.99 -2.67 -13.06
C LEU A 477 15.86 -1.44 -12.85
N ASN A 478 15.29 -0.29 -12.48
CA ASN A 478 15.99 0.99 -12.37
C ASN A 478 16.58 1.52 -13.70
N THR A 479 16.16 0.99 -14.85
CA THR A 479 16.73 1.29 -16.17
C THR A 479 15.78 2.07 -17.08
N CYS A 480 15.03 3.02 -16.52
CA CYS A 480 14.08 3.81 -17.30
C CYS A 480 14.81 4.78 -18.24
N PRO A 481 14.67 4.65 -19.58
CA PRO A 481 15.45 5.46 -20.53
C PRO A 481 14.98 6.93 -20.65
N PHE A 482 13.87 7.29 -20.01
CA PHE A 482 13.29 8.65 -20.02
C PHE A 482 13.30 9.30 -18.63
N GLY A 483 14.04 8.76 -17.67
CA GLY A 483 14.13 9.31 -16.32
C GLY A 483 12.83 9.26 -15.50
N VAL A 484 11.82 8.49 -15.93
CA VAL A 484 10.51 8.45 -15.25
C VAL A 484 10.51 7.56 -14.01
N ALA A 485 10.86 6.28 -14.18
CA ALA A 485 10.77 5.25 -13.14
C ALA A 485 12.15 4.72 -12.73
N THR A 486 13.06 5.62 -12.38
CA THR A 486 14.45 5.32 -12.00
C THR A 486 14.96 6.26 -10.92
N GLN A 487 15.88 5.77 -10.10
CA GLN A 487 16.67 6.53 -9.13
C GLN A 487 18.12 6.71 -9.59
N ASP A 488 18.50 6.11 -10.72
CA ASP A 488 19.81 6.32 -11.35
C ASP A 488 19.99 7.80 -11.74
N PRO A 489 21.04 8.48 -11.23
CA PRO A 489 21.25 9.90 -11.49
C PRO A 489 21.41 10.24 -12.98
N GLU A 490 22.11 9.41 -13.76
CA GLU A 490 22.34 9.66 -15.19
C GLU A 490 21.06 9.50 -16.00
N LEU A 491 20.26 8.47 -15.69
CA LEU A 491 18.96 8.28 -16.35
C LEU A 491 17.94 9.34 -15.93
N ARG A 492 17.99 9.85 -14.68
CA ARG A 492 17.13 10.96 -14.24
C ARG A 492 17.41 12.25 -15.00
N LYS A 493 18.66 12.53 -15.38
CA LYS A 493 19.01 13.66 -16.26
C LYS A 493 18.34 13.60 -17.63
N LEU A 494 17.76 12.46 -18.04
CA LEU A 494 17.02 12.30 -19.30
C LEU A 494 15.54 12.69 -19.17
N PHE A 495 15.05 13.00 -17.97
CA PHE A 495 13.67 13.45 -17.78
C PHE A 495 13.42 14.79 -18.50
N ARG A 496 12.38 14.84 -19.33
CA ARG A 496 11.97 16.03 -20.11
C ARG A 496 10.50 16.37 -19.94
N GLY A 497 9.82 15.73 -18.98
CA GLY A 497 8.43 16.02 -18.67
C GLY A 497 8.28 17.41 -18.04
N LYS A 498 7.10 18.01 -18.24
CA LYS A 498 6.77 19.32 -17.68
C LYS A 498 5.37 19.32 -17.09
N ALA A 499 5.13 20.17 -16.09
CA ALA A 499 3.83 20.28 -15.43
C ALA A 499 2.72 20.66 -16.44
N GLU A 500 3.05 21.47 -17.44
CA GLU A 500 2.14 21.91 -18.50
C GLU A 500 1.59 20.73 -19.31
N PHE A 501 2.35 19.65 -19.48
CA PHE A 501 1.87 18.48 -20.23
C PHE A 501 0.77 17.73 -19.47
N VAL A 502 0.92 17.62 -18.14
CA VAL A 502 -0.11 17.04 -17.27
C VAL A 502 -1.33 17.95 -17.21
N ILE A 503 -1.13 19.26 -17.09
CA ILE A 503 -2.20 20.26 -17.08
C ILE A 503 -3.02 20.17 -18.37
N ASN A 504 -2.37 20.18 -19.53
CA ASN A 504 -3.04 20.08 -20.82
C ASN A 504 -3.85 18.78 -20.93
N PHE A 505 -3.28 17.64 -20.54
CA PHE A 505 -3.99 16.36 -20.54
C PHE A 505 -5.27 16.41 -19.71
N LEU A 506 -5.17 16.87 -18.46
CA LEU A 506 -6.31 16.92 -17.55
C LEU A 506 -7.37 17.92 -18.01
N GLN A 507 -6.97 19.07 -18.54
CA GLN A 507 -7.91 20.02 -19.14
C GLN A 507 -8.65 19.43 -20.36
N PHE A 508 -7.97 18.65 -21.20
CA PHE A 508 -8.62 17.97 -22.32
C PHE A 508 -9.63 16.91 -21.86
N VAL A 509 -9.26 16.11 -20.85
CA VAL A 509 -10.16 15.11 -20.26
C VAL A 509 -11.39 15.79 -19.64
N ALA A 510 -11.19 16.90 -18.91
CA ALA A 510 -12.29 17.67 -18.32
C ALA A 510 -13.19 18.30 -19.41
N GLN A 511 -12.61 18.87 -20.46
CA GLN A 511 -13.36 19.42 -21.58
C GLN A 511 -14.18 18.34 -22.30
N GLU A 512 -13.62 17.16 -22.52
CA GLU A 512 -14.36 16.04 -23.10
C GLU A 512 -15.47 15.53 -22.17
N LEU A 513 -15.26 15.54 -20.85
CA LEU A 513 -16.34 15.26 -19.89
C LEU A 513 -17.47 16.29 -20.01
N ARG A 514 -17.16 17.59 -20.14
CA ARG A 514 -18.18 18.65 -20.35
C ARG A 514 -19.02 18.40 -21.60
N GLU A 515 -18.39 17.93 -22.68
CA GLU A 515 -19.12 17.54 -23.91
C GLU A 515 -20.13 16.42 -23.64
N TYR A 516 -19.75 15.39 -22.86
CA TYR A 516 -20.68 14.32 -22.48
C TYR A 516 -21.76 14.78 -21.50
N MET A 517 -21.42 15.65 -20.55
CA MET A 517 -22.41 16.26 -19.63
C MET A 517 -23.45 17.06 -20.41
N ALA A 518 -23.01 17.91 -21.35
CA ALA A 518 -23.88 18.67 -22.23
C ALA A 518 -24.78 17.76 -23.07
N TYR A 519 -24.21 16.70 -23.67
CA TYR A 519 -24.96 15.71 -24.45
C TYR A 519 -26.04 15.00 -23.62
N LEU A 520 -25.74 14.68 -22.36
CA LEU A 520 -26.63 13.95 -21.45
C LEU A 520 -27.63 14.86 -20.71
N GLY A 521 -27.44 16.18 -20.75
CA GLY A 521 -28.31 17.18 -20.14
C GLY A 521 -27.99 17.52 -18.68
N PHE A 522 -26.73 17.36 -18.25
CA PHE A 522 -26.27 17.64 -16.88
C PHE A 522 -25.46 18.92 -16.82
N ARG A 523 -25.76 19.81 -15.85
CA ARG A 523 -25.02 21.06 -15.61
C ARG A 523 -23.84 20.86 -14.68
N THR A 524 -23.96 19.93 -13.72
CA THR A 524 -22.87 19.59 -12.78
C THR A 524 -22.63 18.08 -12.71
N VAL A 525 -21.44 17.69 -12.27
CA VAL A 525 -21.08 16.28 -12.06
C VAL A 525 -21.99 15.67 -10.98
N GLU A 526 -22.37 16.40 -9.93
CA GLU A 526 -23.31 15.92 -8.91
C GLU A 526 -24.66 15.47 -9.50
N GLU A 527 -25.20 16.19 -10.48
CA GLU A 527 -26.44 15.81 -11.16
C GLU A 527 -26.30 14.49 -11.96
N MET A 528 -25.08 14.20 -12.41
CA MET A 528 -24.73 13.03 -13.21
C MET A 528 -24.43 11.79 -12.35
N VAL A 529 -23.95 11.97 -11.12
CA VAL A 529 -23.49 10.87 -10.26
C VAL A 529 -24.60 9.85 -9.99
N GLY A 530 -24.32 8.58 -10.30
CA GLY A 530 -25.22 7.45 -10.04
C GLY A 530 -26.43 7.35 -10.98
N ARG A 531 -26.53 8.21 -12.00
CA ARG A 531 -27.60 8.23 -13.03
C ARG A 531 -27.45 7.11 -14.07
N VAL A 532 -27.40 5.87 -13.58
CA VAL A 532 -27.24 4.67 -14.41
C VAL A 532 -28.35 4.52 -15.46
N ASP A 533 -29.50 5.17 -15.28
CA ASP A 533 -30.59 5.24 -16.25
C ASP A 533 -30.16 5.83 -17.60
N LYS A 534 -29.07 6.62 -17.63
CA LYS A 534 -28.48 7.21 -18.84
C LYS A 534 -27.51 6.29 -19.57
N LEU A 535 -27.18 5.13 -19.01
CA LEU A 535 -26.36 4.11 -19.66
C LEU A 535 -27.25 3.05 -20.33
N LYS A 536 -26.75 2.50 -21.43
CA LYS A 536 -27.30 1.31 -22.09
C LYS A 536 -26.19 0.33 -22.43
N TYR A 537 -26.51 -0.95 -22.36
CA TYR A 537 -25.66 -2.01 -22.86
C TYR A 537 -25.74 -2.05 -24.39
N VAL A 538 -24.57 -2.10 -25.04
CA VAL A 538 -24.43 -2.30 -26.48
C VAL A 538 -23.59 -3.55 -26.70
N PRO A 539 -24.19 -4.68 -27.10
CA PRO A 539 -23.47 -5.93 -27.32
C PRO A 539 -22.44 -5.77 -28.44
N SER A 540 -21.36 -6.56 -28.35
CA SER A 540 -20.38 -6.63 -29.43
C SER A 540 -20.99 -7.36 -30.62
N ILE A 541 -21.18 -6.66 -31.74
CA ILE A 541 -21.79 -7.22 -32.96
C ILE A 541 -20.83 -8.25 -33.61
N ASP A 542 -19.52 -8.09 -33.44
CA ASP A 542 -18.50 -8.82 -34.21
C ASP A 542 -17.81 -9.96 -33.42
N LYS A 543 -18.23 -10.25 -32.18
CA LYS A 543 -17.58 -11.27 -31.33
C LYS A 543 -18.55 -12.29 -30.76
N LYS A 544 -18.50 -13.51 -31.30
CA LYS A 544 -19.23 -14.68 -30.80
C LYS A 544 -19.06 -14.88 -29.28
N LYS A 545 -17.84 -14.74 -28.74
CA LYS A 545 -17.54 -14.89 -27.30
C LYS A 545 -18.11 -13.79 -26.39
N ALA A 546 -18.45 -12.63 -26.93
CA ALA A 546 -19.00 -11.53 -26.16
C ALA A 546 -20.54 -11.55 -26.13
N SER A 547 -21.17 -12.44 -26.91
CA SER A 547 -22.62 -12.52 -27.07
C SER A 547 -23.36 -12.92 -25.78
N GLY A 548 -22.73 -13.75 -24.94
CA GLY A 548 -23.30 -14.20 -23.66
C GLY A 548 -23.11 -13.23 -22.50
N VAL A 549 -22.44 -12.08 -22.72
CA VAL A 549 -22.22 -11.08 -21.67
C VAL A 549 -23.51 -10.32 -21.38
N LYS A 550 -23.84 -10.17 -20.10
CA LYS A 550 -24.99 -9.44 -19.59
C LYS A 550 -24.50 -8.38 -18.59
N LEU A 551 -24.99 -7.14 -18.69
CA LEU A 551 -24.59 -6.07 -17.76
C LEU A 551 -25.75 -5.62 -16.84
N ASP A 552 -26.83 -6.38 -16.76
CA ASP A 552 -28.03 -6.04 -15.97
C ASP A 552 -27.68 -5.77 -14.50
N ALA A 553 -26.78 -6.56 -13.91
CA ALA A 553 -26.33 -6.40 -12.52
C ALA A 553 -25.57 -5.09 -12.25
N ILE A 554 -24.90 -4.53 -13.28
CA ILE A 554 -24.23 -3.24 -13.20
C ILE A 554 -25.22 -2.10 -13.44
N LEU A 555 -26.19 -2.32 -14.33
CA LEU A 555 -27.16 -1.32 -14.80
C LEU A 555 -28.46 -1.26 -13.99
N VAL A 556 -28.54 -1.95 -12.84
CA VAL A 556 -29.68 -1.90 -11.92
C VAL A 556 -29.97 -0.45 -11.53
N SER A 557 -31.22 -0.02 -11.73
CA SER A 557 -31.66 1.35 -11.49
C SER A 557 -32.68 1.49 -10.35
N ASP A 558 -32.98 0.40 -9.63
CA ASP A 558 -33.96 0.38 -8.52
C ASP A 558 -33.65 1.41 -7.43
N HIS A 559 -32.37 1.76 -7.25
CA HIS A 559 -31.95 2.79 -6.31
C HIS A 559 -32.38 4.20 -6.72
N LEU A 560 -32.66 4.46 -8.00
CA LEU A 560 -33.17 5.74 -8.50
C LEU A 560 -34.62 5.99 -8.11
N CYS A 561 -35.41 4.93 -7.90
CA CYS A 561 -36.78 5.03 -7.42
C CYS A 561 -36.86 5.36 -5.91
N LYS A 562 -35.72 5.37 -5.21
CA LYS A 562 -35.64 5.70 -3.79
C LYS A 562 -35.33 7.19 -3.66
N GLU A 563 -35.99 7.88 -2.73
CA GLU A 563 -35.71 9.30 -2.39
C GLU A 563 -34.37 9.47 -1.62
N ASN A 564 -33.40 8.59 -1.83
CA ASN A 564 -32.08 8.66 -1.20
C ASN A 564 -31.11 9.44 -2.10
N PRO A 565 -30.20 10.25 -1.53
CA PRO A 565 -29.16 10.90 -2.32
C PRO A 565 -28.24 9.91 -3.04
N LEU A 566 -27.86 10.23 -4.27
CA LEU A 566 -26.98 9.42 -5.12
C LEU A 566 -25.51 9.81 -5.03
N HIS A 567 -25.24 11.00 -4.49
CA HIS A 567 -23.92 11.61 -4.35
C HIS A 567 -23.72 12.10 -2.90
N PHE A 568 -22.52 12.58 -2.60
CA PHE A 568 -22.20 13.16 -1.31
C PHE A 568 -22.98 14.46 -1.10
N VAL A 569 -23.68 14.58 0.03
CA VAL A 569 -24.46 15.79 0.37
C VAL A 569 -23.81 16.52 1.53
N ALA A 570 -23.53 15.80 2.62
CA ALA A 570 -22.95 16.35 3.82
C ALA A 570 -22.25 15.26 4.60
N ARG A 571 -21.16 15.62 5.26
CA ARG A 571 -20.44 14.66 6.11
C ARG A 571 -21.33 14.25 7.29
N GLY A 572 -21.28 12.97 7.63
CA GLY A 572 -21.85 12.49 8.89
C GLY A 572 -21.13 13.10 10.10
N GLU A 573 -21.72 12.91 11.29
CA GLU A 573 -21.11 13.37 12.53
C GLU A 573 -19.73 12.70 12.74
N ARG A 574 -18.70 13.55 12.86
CA ARG A 574 -17.33 13.15 13.20
C ARG A 574 -17.20 13.01 14.72
N PRO A 575 -16.36 12.10 15.23
CA PRO A 575 -16.05 12.04 16.66
C PRO A 575 -15.55 13.41 17.14
N GLY A 576 -16.17 13.96 18.19
CA GLY A 576 -15.72 15.21 18.81
C GLY A 576 -14.39 15.03 19.54
N ILE A 577 -13.76 16.14 19.94
CA ILE A 577 -12.55 16.14 20.77
C ILE A 577 -12.82 15.34 22.06
N SER A 578 -11.91 14.43 22.40
CA SER A 578 -12.04 13.57 23.57
C SER A 578 -12.12 14.38 24.86
N ARG A 579 -12.67 13.77 25.92
CA ARG A 579 -12.70 14.40 27.25
C ARG A 579 -11.28 14.75 27.71
N PHE A 580 -10.34 13.82 27.56
CA PHE A 580 -8.95 14.00 27.93
C PHE A 580 -8.34 15.22 27.21
N ASP A 581 -8.45 15.26 25.88
CA ASP A 581 -7.86 16.36 25.09
C ASP A 581 -8.45 17.72 25.44
N LYS A 582 -9.76 17.80 25.72
CA LYS A 582 -10.42 19.03 26.19
C LYS A 582 -9.89 19.51 27.54
N GLU A 583 -9.66 18.58 28.48
CA GLU A 583 -9.10 18.92 29.80
C GLU A 583 -7.65 19.40 29.69
N ILE A 584 -6.86 18.78 28.80
CA ILE A 584 -5.47 19.17 28.54
C ILE A 584 -5.38 20.53 27.86
N GLU A 585 -6.20 20.80 26.85
CA GLU A 585 -6.19 22.05 26.10
C GLU A 585 -6.42 23.27 26.99
N LYS A 586 -7.38 23.20 27.93
CA LYS A 586 -7.64 24.28 28.90
C LYS A 586 -6.43 24.60 29.76
N LYS A 587 -5.66 23.58 30.14
CA LYS A 587 -4.50 23.70 31.02
C LYS A 587 -3.21 24.05 30.27
N LEU A 588 -3.16 23.84 28.96
CA LEU A 588 -2.02 24.17 28.11
C LEU A 588 -1.95 25.64 27.68
N LEU A 589 -2.98 26.45 27.91
CA LEU A 589 -2.97 27.85 27.51
C LEU A 589 -1.71 28.64 27.96
N PRO A 590 -1.20 28.48 29.20
CA PRO A 590 0.03 29.13 29.63
C PRO A 590 1.30 28.63 28.91
N PHE A 591 1.31 27.36 28.47
CA PHE A 591 2.43 26.78 27.74
C PHE A 591 2.65 27.50 26.41
N TRP A 592 1.56 27.78 25.68
CA TRP A 592 1.64 28.48 24.40
C TRP A 592 2.16 29.92 24.52
N GLN A 593 2.05 30.53 25.70
CA GLN A 593 2.49 31.90 25.95
C GLN A 593 3.94 31.97 26.47
N GLN A 594 4.33 31.07 27.39
CA GLN A 594 5.59 31.16 28.12
C GLN A 594 6.54 29.97 27.91
N GLN A 595 6.06 28.89 27.28
CA GLN A 595 6.80 27.64 27.04
C GLN A 595 7.45 27.04 28.30
N LYS A 596 6.89 27.34 29.48
CA LYS A 596 7.34 26.77 30.76
C LYS A 596 6.92 25.30 30.87
N PRO A 597 7.78 24.42 31.41
CA PRO A 597 7.41 23.03 31.61
C PRO A 597 6.14 22.87 32.45
N ILE A 598 5.26 21.94 32.06
CA ILE A 598 4.01 21.63 32.76
C ILE A 598 3.96 20.14 33.10
N THR A 599 3.54 19.83 34.33
CA THR A 599 3.25 18.46 34.77
C THR A 599 1.75 18.28 34.98
N PHE A 600 1.18 17.24 34.37
CA PHE A 600 -0.20 16.82 34.51
C PHE A 600 -0.29 15.58 35.40
N ASN A 601 -1.29 15.52 36.27
CA ASN A 601 -1.61 14.34 37.08
C ASN A 601 -3.09 14.01 36.88
N LEU A 602 -3.40 12.95 36.14
CA LEU A 602 -4.77 12.66 35.71
C LEU A 602 -5.07 11.15 35.70
N PRO A 603 -6.29 10.73 36.09
CA PRO A 603 -6.75 9.37 35.87
C PRO A 603 -7.19 9.18 34.41
N ILE A 604 -7.00 7.97 33.88
CA ILE A 604 -7.45 7.54 32.56
C ILE A 604 -8.13 6.17 32.64
N ASN A 605 -8.90 5.83 31.62
CA ASN A 605 -9.53 4.51 31.46
C ASN A 605 -9.49 4.04 30.00
N ASN A 606 -9.86 2.79 29.74
CA ASN A 606 -9.71 2.15 28.43
C ASN A 606 -10.51 2.82 27.29
N ARG A 607 -11.43 3.75 27.60
CA ARG A 607 -12.15 4.55 26.60
C ARG A 607 -11.36 5.77 26.13
N ASP A 608 -10.34 6.17 26.88
CA ASP A 608 -9.44 7.26 26.54
C ASP A 608 -8.39 6.74 25.55
N ARG A 609 -8.71 6.86 24.26
CA ARG A 609 -7.92 6.38 23.12
C ARG A 609 -7.08 7.49 22.51
N ALA A 610 -5.97 7.12 21.87
CA ALA A 610 -5.06 8.06 21.19
C ALA A 610 -4.52 9.20 22.08
N ILE A 611 -4.35 8.95 23.39
CA ILE A 611 -3.78 9.94 24.32
C ILE A 611 -2.41 10.42 23.81
N GLY A 612 -2.24 11.74 23.73
CA GLY A 612 -1.00 12.37 23.26
C GLY A 612 -0.98 12.71 21.77
N ALA A 613 -1.81 12.07 20.95
CA ALA A 613 -1.83 12.27 19.50
C ALA A 613 -2.22 13.71 19.10
N ALA A 614 -3.31 14.23 19.65
CA ALA A 614 -3.78 15.58 19.34
C ALA A 614 -2.79 16.67 19.75
N LEU A 615 -2.18 16.50 20.93
CA LEU A 615 -1.14 17.40 21.40
C LEU A 615 0.10 17.34 20.49
N SER A 616 0.48 16.15 20.04
CA SER A 616 1.63 15.95 19.16
C SER A 616 1.44 16.67 17.83
N GLY A 617 0.25 16.57 17.22
CA GLY A 617 -0.09 17.33 16.02
C GLY A 617 0.02 18.85 16.23
N LYS A 618 -0.49 19.37 17.37
CA LYS A 618 -0.38 20.80 17.73
C LYS A 618 1.08 21.24 17.94
N ILE A 619 1.88 20.45 18.65
CA ILE A 619 3.31 20.73 18.87
C ILE A 619 4.07 20.74 17.54
N THR A 620 3.86 19.73 16.69
CA THR A 620 4.54 19.68 15.39
C THR A 620 4.10 20.82 14.47
N LYS A 621 2.82 21.22 14.47
CA LYS A 621 2.35 22.39 13.70
C LYS A 621 2.99 23.69 14.17
N ALA A 622 3.23 23.84 15.47
CA ALA A 622 3.78 25.06 16.05
C ALA A 622 5.32 25.13 16.01
N PHE A 623 6.01 24.00 16.22
CA PHE A 623 7.46 23.94 16.44
C PHE A 623 8.22 23.06 15.42
N GLY A 624 7.50 22.46 14.47
CA GLY A 624 8.08 21.53 13.50
C GLY A 624 8.45 20.16 14.09
N PRO A 625 9.16 19.31 13.34
CA PRO A 625 9.45 17.93 13.70
C PRO A 625 10.40 17.80 14.89
N LYS A 626 11.24 18.81 15.14
CA LYS A 626 12.12 18.86 16.33
C LYS A 626 11.34 19.01 17.64
N GLY A 627 10.08 19.41 17.56
CA GLY A 627 9.19 19.57 18.71
C GLY A 627 9.72 20.60 19.71
N ILE A 628 9.56 20.28 21.00
CA ILE A 628 9.97 21.12 22.13
C ILE A 628 11.05 20.42 22.96
N LYS A 629 11.63 21.13 23.93
CA LYS A 629 12.63 20.56 24.84
C LYS A 629 12.07 19.30 25.56
N GLU A 630 12.92 18.31 25.75
CA GLU A 630 12.57 17.08 26.46
C GLU A 630 11.99 17.39 27.85
N ASN A 631 10.95 16.65 28.25
CA ASN A 631 10.20 16.84 29.50
C ASN A 631 9.52 18.21 29.68
N SER A 632 9.34 19.00 28.62
CA SER A 632 8.53 20.22 28.69
C SER A 632 7.07 19.92 29.03
N LEU A 633 6.50 18.81 28.54
CA LEU A 633 5.13 18.41 28.87
C LEU A 633 5.13 17.01 29.45
N PHE A 634 4.96 16.91 30.76
CA PHE A 634 5.07 15.66 31.51
C PHE A 634 3.68 15.20 32.02
N PHE A 635 3.26 13.99 31.67
CA PHE A 635 1.96 13.45 32.04
C PHE A 635 2.13 12.25 32.99
N ASN A 636 1.79 12.43 34.26
CA ASN A 636 1.60 11.33 35.21
C ASN A 636 0.15 10.84 35.10
N LEU A 637 -0.02 9.65 34.55
CA LEU A 637 -1.30 9.04 34.27
C LEU A 637 -1.48 7.79 35.13
N THR A 638 -2.71 7.54 35.57
CA THR A 638 -3.06 6.36 36.38
C THR A 638 -4.30 5.68 35.82
N GLY A 639 -4.28 4.35 35.72
CA GLY A 639 -5.40 3.56 35.20
C GLY A 639 -5.04 2.75 33.95
N ALA A 640 -6.04 2.42 33.13
CA ALA A 640 -5.84 1.64 31.91
C ALA A 640 -5.94 2.56 30.68
N ALA A 641 -4.94 2.61 29.81
CA ALA A 641 -5.03 3.38 28.57
C ALA A 641 -5.76 2.58 27.47
N GLY A 642 -6.63 3.25 26.71
CA GLY A 642 -7.23 2.66 25.50
C GLY A 642 -6.22 2.46 24.37
N GLN A 643 -6.71 2.02 23.21
CA GLN A 643 -5.89 1.83 22.01
C GLN A 643 -5.10 3.09 21.64
N SER A 644 -3.92 2.89 21.05
CA SER A 644 -3.09 3.96 20.46
C SER A 644 -2.54 4.96 21.47
N PHE A 645 -2.26 4.53 22.71
CA PHE A 645 -1.62 5.37 23.72
C PHE A 645 -0.25 5.88 23.24
N GLY A 646 -0.07 7.20 23.17
CA GLY A 646 1.16 7.81 22.65
C GLY A 646 1.35 7.67 21.15
N ALA A 647 0.27 7.46 20.38
CA ALA A 647 0.38 7.42 18.92
C ALA A 647 0.90 8.76 18.35
N PHE A 648 1.86 8.66 17.43
CA PHE A 648 2.52 9.78 16.76
C PHE A 648 3.12 10.81 17.72
N LEU A 649 3.62 10.35 18.88
CA LEU A 649 4.13 11.24 19.93
C LEU A 649 5.24 12.15 19.39
N ALA A 650 5.11 13.44 19.66
CA ALA A 650 6.10 14.45 19.29
C ALA A 650 7.20 14.59 20.37
N GLN A 651 8.36 15.06 19.94
CA GLN A 651 9.47 15.35 20.83
C GLN A 651 9.09 16.38 21.90
N GLY A 652 9.48 16.09 23.14
CA GLY A 652 9.24 16.95 24.31
C GLY A 652 8.03 16.59 25.16
N ILE A 653 7.23 15.62 24.73
CA ILE A 653 6.13 15.03 25.50
C ILE A 653 6.60 13.76 26.20
N THR A 654 6.31 13.65 27.50
CA THR A 654 6.58 12.46 28.30
C THR A 654 5.29 11.92 28.88
N LEU A 655 4.94 10.68 28.53
CA LEU A 655 3.77 9.96 29.03
C LEU A 655 4.22 8.91 30.03
N ASN A 656 3.99 9.15 31.32
CA ASN A 656 4.28 8.23 32.41
C ASN A 656 2.99 7.60 32.93
N LEU A 657 2.75 6.33 32.63
CA LEU A 657 1.54 5.59 33.00
C LEU A 657 1.85 4.58 34.11
N SER A 658 1.15 4.71 35.23
CA SER A 658 1.08 3.68 36.27
C SER A 658 -0.24 2.92 36.14
N GLY A 659 -0.17 1.71 35.57
CA GLY A 659 -1.32 0.89 35.20
C GLY A 659 -1.01 -0.05 34.04
N GLU A 660 -1.87 -0.07 33.03
CA GLU A 660 -1.78 -0.92 31.84
C GLU A 660 -2.20 -0.17 30.58
N ALA A 661 -1.81 -0.64 29.40
CA ALA A 661 -2.22 -0.09 28.12
C ALA A 661 -2.78 -1.18 27.20
N ASN A 662 -3.67 -0.84 26.28
CA ASN A 662 -4.10 -1.79 25.25
C ASN A 662 -3.11 -1.77 24.05
N ASP A 663 -3.55 -2.19 22.87
CA ASP A 663 -2.75 -2.30 21.66
C ASP A 663 -2.26 -0.93 21.14
N TYR A 664 -1.26 -0.98 20.27
CA TYR A 664 -0.74 0.18 19.51
C TYR A 664 -0.08 1.27 20.35
N LEU A 665 0.41 0.94 21.56
CA LEU A 665 1.22 1.85 22.35
C LEU A 665 2.39 2.38 21.51
N GLY A 666 2.55 3.71 21.43
CA GLY A 666 3.63 4.35 20.67
C GLY A 666 3.57 4.13 19.15
N LYS A 667 2.41 3.78 18.59
CA LYS A 667 2.19 3.66 17.13
C LYS A 667 2.66 4.92 16.38
N GLY A 668 3.55 4.76 15.41
CA GLY A 668 4.06 5.86 14.59
C GLY A 668 4.79 6.96 15.37
N MET A 669 5.24 6.67 16.59
CA MET A 669 5.96 7.63 17.45
C MET A 669 7.14 8.26 16.70
N SER A 670 7.22 9.59 16.72
CA SER A 670 8.26 10.37 16.03
C SER A 670 9.28 10.99 17.00
N GLY A 671 9.06 10.84 18.31
CA GLY A 671 9.87 11.40 19.38
C GLY A 671 9.18 11.25 20.73
N GLY A 672 9.71 11.90 21.77
CA GLY A 672 9.11 11.88 23.11
C GLY A 672 9.45 10.62 23.90
N VAL A 673 8.81 10.46 25.07
CA VAL A 673 9.09 9.35 25.99
C VAL A 673 7.80 8.72 26.51
N ILE A 674 7.71 7.39 26.47
CA ILE A 674 6.64 6.62 27.09
C ILE A 674 7.25 5.75 28.20
N VAL A 675 6.68 5.83 29.40
CA VAL A 675 7.03 4.98 30.54
C VAL A 675 5.77 4.27 31.00
N LEU A 676 5.80 2.94 31.05
CA LEU A 676 4.69 2.11 31.52
C LEU A 676 5.15 1.26 32.69
N THR A 677 4.48 1.42 33.82
CA THR A 677 4.76 0.68 35.06
C THR A 677 3.47 0.12 35.63
N PRO A 678 3.51 -1.01 36.34
CA PRO A 678 2.35 -1.47 37.09
C PRO A 678 1.96 -0.45 38.18
N PRO A 679 0.73 -0.51 38.71
CA PRO A 679 0.36 0.26 39.89
C PRO A 679 1.32 0.00 41.05
N LYS A 680 1.72 1.05 41.80
CA LYS A 680 2.72 0.95 42.89
C LYS A 680 2.46 -0.15 43.93
N ASN A 681 1.19 -0.47 44.19
CA ASN A 681 0.77 -1.49 45.16
C ASN A 681 0.40 -2.83 44.51
N SER A 682 0.77 -3.03 43.24
CA SER A 682 0.51 -4.26 42.53
C SER A 682 1.37 -5.39 43.10
N LYS A 683 0.77 -6.58 43.24
CA LYS A 683 1.45 -7.81 43.65
C LYS A 683 1.90 -8.66 42.46
N ILE A 684 1.65 -8.20 41.23
CA ILE A 684 2.06 -8.93 40.03
C ILE A 684 3.59 -8.92 39.92
N ARG A 685 4.13 -9.96 39.29
CA ARG A 685 5.51 -9.98 38.81
C ARG A 685 5.51 -9.43 37.39
N PRO A 686 5.93 -8.17 37.16
CA PRO A 686 5.72 -7.52 35.88
C PRO A 686 6.37 -8.30 34.73
N GLU A 687 7.55 -8.87 34.96
CA GLU A 687 8.32 -9.68 34.01
C GLU A 687 7.64 -10.99 33.60
N ARG A 688 6.48 -11.33 34.19
CA ARG A 688 5.68 -12.52 33.87
C ARG A 688 4.23 -12.19 33.49
N ASN A 689 3.90 -10.92 33.33
CA ASN A 689 2.54 -10.46 33.08
C ASN A 689 2.51 -9.46 31.93
N ILE A 690 1.54 -9.65 31.03
CA ILE A 690 1.26 -8.70 29.95
C ILE A 690 0.65 -7.44 30.57
N ILE A 691 1.26 -6.29 30.30
CA ILE A 691 0.77 -4.98 30.74
C ILE A 691 0.52 -4.02 29.57
N CYS A 692 0.93 -4.39 28.37
CA CYS A 692 0.55 -3.71 27.13
C CYS A 692 0.22 -4.71 26.02
N GLY A 693 -0.69 -4.30 25.13
CA GLY A 693 -1.21 -5.15 24.06
C GLY A 693 -0.23 -5.41 22.92
N ASN A 694 -0.78 -5.62 21.74
CA ASN A 694 -0.08 -6.01 20.52
C ASN A 694 0.38 -4.79 19.70
N VAL A 695 1.27 -5.03 18.74
CA VAL A 695 1.62 -4.09 17.67
C VAL A 695 2.13 -2.76 18.24
N VAL A 696 2.86 -2.87 19.34
CA VAL A 696 3.49 -1.76 20.07
C VAL A 696 4.59 -1.16 19.21
N MET A 697 4.67 0.17 19.15
CA MET A 697 5.66 0.94 18.41
C MET A 697 5.63 0.72 16.88
N TYR A 698 4.48 0.32 16.34
CA TYR A 698 4.35 0.06 14.90
C TYR A 698 4.73 1.26 14.06
N GLY A 699 5.76 1.12 13.23
CA GLY A 699 6.21 2.17 12.31
C GLY A 699 6.84 3.38 13.00
N ALA A 700 7.27 3.27 14.26
CA ALA A 700 7.90 4.37 14.97
C ALA A 700 9.21 4.81 14.29
N THR A 701 9.45 6.11 14.19
CA THR A 701 10.63 6.70 13.54
C THR A 701 11.59 7.36 14.54
N GLY A 702 11.20 7.43 15.82
CA GLY A 702 12.00 7.99 16.90
C GLY A 702 11.30 7.89 18.24
N GLY A 703 11.95 8.38 19.30
CA GLY A 703 11.40 8.36 20.66
C GLY A 703 11.88 7.17 21.50
N LYS A 704 11.52 7.18 22.79
CA LYS A 704 11.96 6.20 23.78
C LYS A 704 10.79 5.60 24.54
N THR A 705 10.75 4.28 24.68
CA THR A 705 9.69 3.56 25.39
C THR A 705 10.27 2.59 26.41
N TYR A 706 9.81 2.67 27.67
CA TYR A 706 10.28 1.85 28.78
C TYR A 706 9.08 1.16 29.45
N ILE A 707 9.05 -0.18 29.42
CA ILE A 707 7.89 -0.98 29.85
C ILE A 707 8.35 -1.98 30.92
N ASN A 708 7.96 -1.73 32.17
CA ASN A 708 8.20 -2.66 33.28
C ASN A 708 7.09 -3.70 33.30
N GLY A 709 7.18 -4.65 32.36
CA GLY A 709 6.31 -5.80 32.18
C GLY A 709 6.37 -6.35 30.76
N MET A 710 5.49 -7.31 30.43
CA MET A 710 5.45 -7.92 29.10
C MET A 710 4.55 -7.17 28.12
N ALA A 711 4.90 -7.24 26.82
CA ALA A 711 4.07 -6.80 25.70
C ALA A 711 3.49 -8.00 24.94
N GLY A 712 2.42 -7.77 24.17
CA GLY A 712 1.83 -8.76 23.28
C GLY A 712 2.66 -9.06 22.03
N GLU A 713 1.97 -9.53 20.99
CA GLU A 713 2.58 -9.89 19.71
C GLU A 713 3.04 -8.67 18.91
N ARG A 714 3.97 -8.88 17.97
CA ARG A 714 4.43 -7.87 17.00
C ARG A 714 4.99 -6.61 17.64
N PHE A 715 5.65 -6.77 18.78
CA PHE A 715 6.37 -5.69 19.44
C PHE A 715 7.43 -5.09 18.50
N CYS A 716 7.43 -3.76 18.33
CA CYS A 716 8.31 -3.04 17.43
C CYS A 716 8.25 -3.48 15.96
N VAL A 717 7.10 -4.00 15.50
CA VAL A 717 6.90 -4.27 14.08
C VAL A 717 7.14 -3.01 13.25
N ARG A 718 7.93 -3.10 12.19
CA ARG A 718 8.31 -1.94 11.35
C ARG A 718 8.94 -0.76 12.11
N ASN A 719 9.56 -0.97 13.28
CA ASN A 719 10.32 0.09 13.94
C ASN A 719 11.45 0.59 13.03
N SER A 720 11.59 1.90 12.90
CA SER A 720 12.48 2.57 11.96
C SER A 720 13.43 3.57 12.63
N GLY A 721 13.39 3.70 13.96
CA GLY A 721 14.29 4.62 14.65
C GLY A 721 14.03 4.82 16.13
N ALA A 722 13.01 4.19 16.71
CA ALA A 722 12.73 4.32 18.12
C ALA A 722 13.54 3.36 18.99
N THR A 723 13.75 3.76 20.24
CA THR A 723 14.40 2.95 21.26
C THR A 723 13.34 2.37 22.21
N ALA A 724 13.44 1.08 22.53
CA ALA A 724 12.52 0.44 23.47
C ALA A 724 13.23 -0.50 24.44
N VAL A 725 12.79 -0.53 25.70
CA VAL A 725 13.17 -1.53 26.71
C VAL A 725 11.91 -2.15 27.30
N VAL A 726 11.84 -3.48 27.30
CA VAL A 726 10.66 -4.26 27.74
C VAL A 726 11.11 -5.54 28.45
N GLU A 727 10.28 -6.11 29.32
CA GLU A 727 10.65 -7.28 30.16
C GLU A 727 10.15 -8.63 29.61
N GLY A 728 9.56 -8.63 28.43
CA GLY A 728 9.15 -9.82 27.70
C GLY A 728 8.16 -9.48 26.60
N ILE A 729 8.07 -10.30 25.57
CA ILE A 729 7.23 -10.03 24.39
C ILE A 729 6.63 -11.32 23.83
N GLY A 730 5.51 -11.19 23.11
CA GLY A 730 4.89 -12.28 22.36
C GLY A 730 5.63 -12.62 21.05
N ASP A 731 4.91 -13.32 20.16
CA ASP A 731 5.43 -13.74 18.85
C ASP A 731 5.71 -12.54 17.93
N HIS A 732 6.60 -12.72 16.96
CA HIS A 732 6.91 -11.74 15.90
C HIS A 732 7.53 -10.44 16.41
N GLY A 733 8.30 -10.48 17.48
CA GLY A 733 9.08 -9.34 17.95
C GLY A 733 10.04 -8.81 16.88
N CYS A 734 10.14 -7.50 16.73
CA CYS A 734 11.00 -6.80 15.75
C CYS A 734 10.75 -7.19 14.28
N GLU A 735 9.57 -7.72 13.95
CA GLU A 735 9.19 -8.08 12.58
C GLU A 735 9.31 -6.85 11.65
N TYR A 736 10.00 -6.99 10.53
CA TYR A 736 10.26 -5.90 9.57
C TYR A 736 10.96 -4.64 10.14
N MET A 737 11.63 -4.71 11.28
CA MET A 737 12.37 -3.57 11.83
C MET A 737 13.48 -3.11 10.85
N THR A 738 13.58 -1.79 10.63
CA THR A 738 14.56 -1.16 9.71
C THR A 738 15.49 -0.18 10.41
N GLY A 739 15.30 0.08 11.70
CA GLY A 739 16.12 1.00 12.48
C GLY A 739 15.67 1.07 13.93
N GLY A 740 16.48 1.72 14.77
CA GLY A 740 16.25 1.83 16.20
C GLY A 740 16.96 0.75 17.03
N THR A 741 16.71 0.76 18.33
CA THR A 741 17.35 -0.15 19.29
C THR A 741 16.32 -0.75 20.24
N VAL A 742 16.24 -2.07 20.30
CA VAL A 742 15.27 -2.78 21.16
C VAL A 742 16.01 -3.62 22.18
N VAL A 743 15.65 -3.52 23.45
CA VAL A 743 16.18 -4.36 24.53
C VAL A 743 15.03 -5.15 25.15
N VAL A 744 15.17 -6.48 25.18
CA VAL A 744 14.20 -7.38 25.82
C VAL A 744 14.88 -8.04 27.01
N LEU A 745 14.38 -7.77 28.22
CA LEU A 745 14.95 -8.22 29.49
C LEU A 745 14.32 -9.55 29.98
N GLY A 746 13.69 -10.31 29.09
CA GLY A 746 13.00 -11.54 29.44
C GLY A 746 12.58 -12.35 28.20
N GLU A 747 11.57 -13.20 28.35
CA GLU A 747 11.20 -14.15 27.31
C GLU A 747 10.67 -13.48 26.03
N THR A 748 11.02 -14.07 24.89
CA THR A 748 10.47 -13.75 23.57
C THR A 748 9.56 -14.88 23.07
N GLY A 749 8.62 -14.52 22.19
CA GLY A 749 7.87 -15.46 21.36
C GLY A 749 8.63 -15.91 20.10
N LYS A 750 7.95 -16.66 19.24
CA LYS A 750 8.51 -17.25 18.02
C LYS A 750 8.65 -16.24 16.88
N ASN A 751 9.48 -16.61 15.90
CA ASN A 751 9.67 -15.87 14.66
C ASN A 751 10.13 -14.41 14.91
N PHE A 752 10.96 -14.22 15.94
CA PHE A 752 11.59 -12.94 16.24
C PHE A 752 12.47 -12.50 15.06
N ALA A 753 12.52 -11.19 14.80
CA ALA A 753 13.31 -10.56 13.74
C ALA A 753 12.99 -11.00 12.29
N ALA A 754 11.83 -11.63 12.05
CA ALA A 754 11.43 -11.97 10.69
C ALA A 754 11.33 -10.72 9.80
N GLY A 755 12.07 -10.72 8.68
CA GLY A 755 12.14 -9.56 7.78
C GLY A 755 12.86 -8.34 8.35
N MET A 756 13.52 -8.45 9.51
CA MET A 756 14.30 -7.36 10.10
C MET A 756 15.51 -7.07 9.21
N SER A 757 15.58 -5.83 8.72
CA SER A 757 16.56 -5.43 7.72
C SER A 757 17.43 -4.24 8.16
N GLY A 758 17.20 -3.69 9.34
CA GLY A 758 18.04 -2.66 9.96
C GLY A 758 17.71 -2.45 11.44
N GLY A 759 18.63 -1.80 12.17
CA GLY A 759 18.56 -1.62 13.62
C GLY A 759 19.20 -2.76 14.40
N ILE A 760 19.19 -2.65 15.74
CA ILE A 760 19.83 -3.63 16.64
C ILE A 760 18.82 -4.04 17.71
N ALA A 761 18.78 -5.32 18.05
CA ALA A 761 18.07 -5.81 19.22
C ALA A 761 19.01 -6.57 20.16
N TYR A 762 18.83 -6.38 21.47
CA TYR A 762 19.51 -7.13 22.52
C TYR A 762 18.47 -7.93 23.30
N VAL A 763 18.67 -9.24 23.41
CA VAL A 763 17.75 -10.15 24.10
C VAL A 763 18.49 -10.81 25.24
N TYR A 764 17.97 -10.66 26.46
CA TYR A 764 18.46 -11.36 27.63
C TYR A 764 18.00 -12.82 27.59
N ASP A 765 18.93 -13.75 27.35
CA ASP A 765 18.64 -15.17 27.18
C ASP A 765 19.44 -16.03 28.18
N PRO A 766 19.04 -16.03 29.47
CA PRO A 766 19.65 -16.91 30.47
C PRO A 766 19.40 -18.41 30.20
N SER A 767 18.50 -18.74 29.27
CA SER A 767 18.13 -20.13 28.95
C SER A 767 18.91 -20.73 27.79
N GLU A 768 19.59 -19.91 27.00
CA GLU A 768 20.26 -20.30 25.75
C GLU A 768 19.31 -20.95 24.73
N LEU A 769 18.04 -20.53 24.69
CA LEU A 769 17.01 -21.08 23.79
C LEU A 769 16.51 -20.08 22.75
N PHE A 770 17.04 -18.86 22.73
CA PHE A 770 16.54 -17.79 21.87
C PHE A 770 16.76 -18.07 20.38
N ASP A 771 17.83 -18.79 20.01
CA ASP A 771 18.14 -19.17 18.63
C ASP A 771 16.99 -19.96 17.97
N SER A 772 16.34 -20.86 18.72
CA SER A 772 15.20 -21.65 18.26
C SER A 772 13.92 -20.83 18.02
N LYS A 773 13.87 -19.61 18.56
CA LYS A 773 12.75 -18.67 18.46
C LYS A 773 13.01 -17.55 17.45
N CYS A 774 14.25 -17.35 17.03
CA CYS A 774 14.65 -16.31 16.10
C CYS A 774 14.56 -16.78 14.64
N ASN A 775 14.09 -15.91 13.75
CA ASN A 775 14.12 -16.16 12.31
C ASN A 775 15.47 -15.68 11.75
N LEU A 776 16.31 -16.62 11.33
CA LEU A 776 17.67 -16.35 10.87
C LEU A 776 17.78 -16.08 9.35
N ASP A 777 16.67 -15.87 8.65
CA ASP A 777 16.68 -15.66 7.19
C ASP A 777 17.44 -14.38 6.77
N MET A 778 17.42 -13.35 7.63
CA MET A 778 17.98 -12.02 7.33
C MET A 778 18.88 -11.45 8.43
N VAL A 779 18.99 -12.14 9.56
CA VAL A 779 19.75 -11.67 10.73
C VAL A 779 20.72 -12.73 11.21
N GLU A 780 21.75 -12.27 11.90
CA GLU A 780 22.70 -13.10 12.62
C GLU A 780 22.62 -12.83 14.12
N LEU A 781 22.99 -13.83 14.90
CA LEU A 781 23.06 -13.79 16.35
C LEU A 781 24.52 -13.76 16.78
N GLU A 782 24.88 -12.83 17.66
CA GLU A 782 26.21 -12.74 18.25
C GLU A 782 26.15 -12.38 19.74
N GLY A 783 27.19 -12.71 20.49
CA GLY A 783 27.33 -12.19 21.86
C GLY A 783 27.64 -10.69 21.87
N VAL A 784 27.43 -10.02 23.00
CA VAL A 784 27.75 -8.60 23.16
C VAL A 784 29.22 -8.41 23.53
N TRP A 785 30.12 -8.53 22.55
CA TRP A 785 31.58 -8.44 22.75
C TRP A 785 32.16 -7.03 22.53
N ASP A 786 31.50 -6.19 21.72
CA ASP A 786 31.96 -4.83 21.46
C ASP A 786 31.70 -3.90 22.66
N VAL A 787 32.69 -3.10 23.04
CA VAL A 787 32.63 -2.23 24.22
C VAL A 787 31.57 -1.13 24.06
N SER A 788 31.37 -0.62 22.84
CA SER A 788 30.34 0.39 22.57
C SER A 788 28.94 -0.18 22.69
N ASP A 789 28.72 -1.41 22.21
CA ASP A 789 27.46 -2.13 22.39
C ASP A 789 27.16 -2.42 23.87
N GLN A 790 28.17 -2.84 24.64
CA GLN A 790 28.03 -3.06 26.09
C GLN A 790 27.61 -1.79 26.82
N GLN A 791 28.21 -0.64 26.46
CA GLN A 791 27.88 0.64 27.06
C GLN A 791 26.45 1.08 26.70
N ILE A 792 26.07 0.98 25.43
CA ILE A 792 24.70 1.28 24.96
C ILE A 792 23.68 0.43 25.73
N LEU A 793 23.90 -0.88 25.82
CA LEU A 793 23.02 -1.80 26.52
C LEU A 793 22.90 -1.42 28.01
N LYS A 794 24.02 -1.17 28.68
CA LYS A 794 24.06 -0.78 30.09
C LYS A 794 23.30 0.52 30.35
N ASP A 795 23.46 1.53 29.48
CA ASP A 795 22.78 2.81 29.59
C ASP A 795 21.27 2.68 29.38
N LEU A 796 20.83 1.84 28.43
CA LEU A 796 19.41 1.59 28.20
C LEU A 796 18.76 0.89 29.40
N ILE A 797 19.43 -0.11 29.99
CA ILE A 797 18.96 -0.81 31.19
C ILE A 797 18.97 0.12 32.41
N HIS A 798 20.00 0.97 32.55
CA HIS A 798 20.06 1.97 33.61
C HIS A 798 18.92 3.00 33.52
N ASN A 799 18.62 3.47 32.31
CA ASN A 799 17.47 4.36 32.07
C ASN A 799 16.16 3.65 32.38
N HIS A 800 16.01 2.39 31.96
CA HIS A 800 14.84 1.57 32.28
C HIS A 800 14.65 1.45 33.79
N PHE A 801 15.68 1.09 34.55
CA PHE A 801 15.62 1.05 36.02
C PHE A 801 15.27 2.41 36.62
N THR A 802 15.91 3.48 36.15
CA THR A 802 15.70 4.83 36.69
C THR A 802 14.25 5.28 36.56
N LEU A 803 13.64 5.05 35.39
CA LEU A 803 12.28 5.48 35.05
C LEU A 803 11.21 4.53 35.59
N THR A 804 11.47 3.22 35.62
CA THR A 804 10.43 2.22 35.91
C THR A 804 10.56 1.55 37.28
N LYS A 805 11.72 1.67 37.93
CA LYS A 805 12.08 0.93 39.15
C LYS A 805 11.95 -0.60 38.99
N SER A 806 12.24 -1.10 37.78
CA SER A 806 12.24 -2.52 37.46
C SER A 806 13.22 -3.32 38.32
N HIS A 807 12.73 -4.38 38.96
CA HIS A 807 13.56 -5.32 39.72
C HIS A 807 14.48 -6.13 38.80
N VAL A 808 14.04 -6.49 37.60
CA VAL A 808 14.85 -7.22 36.61
C VAL A 808 16.05 -6.38 36.19
N ALA A 809 15.82 -5.13 35.81
CA ALA A 809 16.91 -4.22 35.45
C ALA A 809 17.86 -3.96 36.62
N GLN A 810 17.33 -3.79 37.83
CA GLN A 810 18.16 -3.66 39.03
C GLN A 810 19.08 -4.87 39.21
N HIS A 811 18.52 -6.09 39.14
CA HIS A 811 19.28 -7.32 39.30
C HIS A 811 20.39 -7.47 38.24
N ILE A 812 20.08 -7.14 36.98
CA ILE A 812 21.05 -7.17 35.88
C ILE A 812 22.18 -6.16 36.11
N LEU A 813 21.86 -4.93 36.53
CA LEU A 813 22.85 -3.88 36.76
C LEU A 813 23.74 -4.18 37.98
N GLU A 814 23.18 -4.71 39.06
CA GLU A 814 23.93 -5.08 40.28
C GLU A 814 24.89 -6.26 40.04
N ASN A 815 24.59 -7.11 39.05
CA ASN A 815 25.36 -8.31 38.72
C ASN A 815 25.93 -8.26 37.28
N TRP A 816 26.23 -7.06 36.78
CA TRP A 816 26.51 -6.81 35.36
C TRP A 816 27.50 -7.80 34.73
N GLU A 817 28.67 -8.01 35.35
CA GLU A 817 29.75 -8.87 34.82
C GLU A 817 29.31 -10.34 34.60
N VAL A 818 28.31 -10.80 35.35
CA VAL A 818 27.76 -12.17 35.23
C VAL A 818 26.56 -12.20 34.28
N GLN A 819 25.80 -11.11 34.19
CA GLN A 819 24.54 -11.08 33.44
C GLN A 819 24.71 -10.61 32.00
N TYR A 820 25.61 -9.67 31.70
CA TYR A 820 25.80 -9.17 30.33
C TYR A 820 26.20 -10.26 29.32
N PRO A 821 27.01 -11.29 29.67
CA PRO A 821 27.37 -12.35 28.72
C PRO A 821 26.18 -13.21 28.27
N GLN A 822 25.05 -13.16 28.99
CA GLN A 822 23.82 -13.87 28.66
C GLN A 822 22.92 -13.09 27.68
N PHE A 823 23.37 -11.92 27.20
CA PHE A 823 22.66 -11.19 26.15
C PHE A 823 23.09 -11.68 24.76
N VAL A 824 22.09 -11.87 23.90
CA VAL A 824 22.26 -12.10 22.47
C VAL A 824 21.97 -10.80 21.74
N LYS A 825 22.89 -10.37 20.89
CA LYS A 825 22.72 -9.27 19.95
C LYS A 825 22.23 -9.82 18.61
N VAL A 826 21.16 -9.21 18.09
CA VAL A 826 20.55 -9.53 16.80
C VAL A 826 20.89 -8.43 15.81
N VAL A 827 21.57 -8.79 14.73
CA VAL A 827 22.03 -7.83 13.71
C VAL A 827 21.63 -8.29 12.31
N PRO A 828 21.00 -7.44 11.49
CA PRO A 828 20.69 -7.77 10.11
C PRO A 828 21.95 -7.84 9.23
N ILE A 829 22.03 -8.86 8.38
CA ILE A 829 23.20 -9.16 7.54
C ILE A 829 23.52 -8.00 6.58
N GLU A 830 22.50 -7.51 5.87
CA GLU A 830 22.68 -6.39 4.93
C GLU A 830 23.02 -5.08 5.65
N TYR A 831 22.47 -4.87 6.85
CA TYR A 831 22.80 -3.70 7.67
C TYR A 831 24.26 -3.73 8.10
N ARG A 832 24.78 -4.88 8.53
CA ARG A 832 26.21 -5.05 8.85
C ARG A 832 27.09 -4.72 7.65
N LYS A 833 26.80 -5.27 6.47
CA LYS A 833 27.57 -4.95 5.24
C LYS A 833 27.59 -3.45 4.93
N VAL A 834 26.51 -2.73 5.22
CA VAL A 834 26.44 -1.28 5.04
C VAL A 834 27.28 -0.57 6.09
N LEU A 835 27.20 -0.95 7.37
CA LEU A 835 28.03 -0.38 8.44
C LEU A 835 29.53 -0.59 8.17
N GLU A 836 29.92 -1.79 7.74
CA GLU A 836 31.30 -2.12 7.38
C GLU A 836 31.78 -1.26 6.20
N ARG A 837 30.94 -1.06 5.17
CA ARG A 837 31.26 -0.16 4.04
C ARG A 837 31.37 1.30 4.47
N MET A 838 30.51 1.74 5.39
CA MET A 838 30.56 3.11 5.94
C MET A 838 31.85 3.31 6.72
N GLN A 839 32.21 2.38 7.60
CA GLN A 839 33.49 2.42 8.33
C GLN A 839 34.70 2.38 7.39
N LEU A 840 34.66 1.54 6.35
CA LEU A 840 35.72 1.50 5.33
C LEU A 840 35.84 2.81 4.55
N ASN A 841 34.72 3.45 4.21
CA ASN A 841 34.73 4.75 3.53
C ASN A 841 35.17 5.89 4.46
N GLU A 842 34.71 5.92 5.71
CA GLU A 842 35.18 6.87 6.74
C GLU A 842 36.68 6.70 6.99
N SER A 843 37.17 5.45 7.07
CA SER A 843 38.62 5.19 7.19
C SER A 843 39.41 5.61 5.94
N ARG A 844 38.82 5.55 4.73
CA ARG A 844 39.46 6.06 3.51
C ARG A 844 39.45 7.58 3.45
N ASP A 845 38.40 8.23 3.95
CA ASP A 845 38.30 9.69 4.04
C ASP A 845 39.24 10.24 5.16
N ASP A 846 39.44 9.50 6.25
CA ASP A 846 40.43 9.81 7.29
C ASP A 846 41.88 9.52 6.82
N GLU A 847 42.12 8.44 6.08
CA GLU A 847 43.43 8.18 5.45
C GLU A 847 43.76 9.19 4.34
N THR A 848 42.77 9.75 3.65
CA THR A 848 42.97 10.84 2.68
C THR A 848 43.13 12.22 3.33
N MET A 849 42.95 12.35 4.65
CA MET A 849 43.25 13.56 5.43
C MET A 849 44.63 13.55 6.11
N SER A 850 45.49 12.55 5.88
CA SER A 850 46.87 12.55 6.40
C SER A 850 47.97 12.23 5.37
N VAL A 851 47.75 12.39 4.06
CA VAL A 851 48.82 12.29 3.06
C VAL A 851 48.84 13.54 2.18
N THR A 852 49.66 14.50 2.57
CA THR A 852 50.19 15.55 1.70
C THR A 852 50.95 14.94 0.52
N GLU A 853 50.70 15.50 -0.67
CA GLU A 853 51.56 15.50 -1.87
C GLU A 853 52.17 14.15 -2.31
N GLU A 854 51.63 13.53 -3.36
CA GLU A 854 52.31 13.33 -4.66
C GLU A 854 51.69 12.24 -5.56
N VAL A 855 51.46 12.62 -6.83
CA VAL A 855 51.62 11.84 -8.09
C VAL A 855 50.47 10.94 -8.62
N TYR A 856 49.74 11.53 -9.58
CA TYR A 856 49.49 11.13 -10.98
C TYR A 856 49.47 9.66 -11.46
N HIS A 857 48.41 9.39 -12.27
CA HIS A 857 48.25 8.48 -13.42
C HIS A 857 48.39 6.95 -13.27
N ALA A 858 47.26 6.23 -13.39
CA ALA A 858 47.00 5.20 -14.40
C ALA A 858 45.49 4.89 -14.49
#